data_AF-A0A5N6Q4V7-F1
#
_entry.id   AF-A0A5N6Q4V7-F1
#
_cell.length_a   1.000
_cell.length_b   1.000
_cell.length_c   1.000
_cell.angle_alpha   90.00
_cell.angle_beta   90.00
_cell.angle_gamma   90.00
#
_symmetry.space_group_name_H-M   'P 1'
#
loop_
_entity.id
_entity.type
_entity.pdbx_description
1 polymer ?
#
loop_
_entity_poly.entity_id
_entity_poly.type
_entity_poly.pdbx_seq_one_letter_code
_entity_poly.pdbx_strand_id
1 'polypeptide(L)'
;MGGESKWRKMKLALGINSCLYLPKTTGDDESTHSPSPRSDVRHRMPTTPTPSSSGLQMCKYGVKSSSKQLCAICLTAMKATDGHAIFTAECSHSFHFHCITSNVKHGNRVCPICRAKWKEVPLESSGFSRVKSNTNSGSWMILQGMPHQQMRSNHDTPLLFQAPEPSIFDDDELVNHKVEISSGDFDSNGEVEMKTYPEISAVARSVCFDNFGILINLKAPVTKGDLNTRAPLDLVTVLDTSGSMTGTKIALLKQAMGFVVQNLGPLDRLSVIAFSSSARRLFPLRRMTETGKQESLQMINSLVANGGTNIAEALKKGAKVMAERKFKNPVSSMILLSDGQDTYTSLSPRRSGSKPDYQSLLPSSMQMKKDETSIPIHTFGFGMDHDAFAMHSISEHSGGMFSFIETENVIQDAFAQCIGGLLSVVVQELRVEVECVHPVLRLGSIKAGSYKVVMHGNGRSGFIEVGDLYAEEERDFLVAMDIPVEQSDNEMSLVKFRVTHKDPIKKTVITVGGNEDVKILRPESTSGKQIVSVEVDRQRNRLSAASAMAEARVAAERGNLAAATSVLEDCRKKLSESVSARGADRLCIGLIAELREMKERMANRRVYESSGRAYVLSGLSSHSWQRATARGDSTEMTSQIQSYQTQSMVDMVNLSQTMCFSRSPSTSMANPSPKNKKTLRSIYSFPPPQPR
;
A
#
# COMPACT_ATOMS: atom_id res chain seq x y z
N MET A 1 -12.67 -12.59 -59.34
CA MET A 1 -14.11 -12.61 -58.99
C MET A 1 -14.25 -13.49 -57.76
N GLY A 2 -14.80 -13.12 -56.62
CA GLY A 2 -15.36 -11.90 -56.06
C GLY A 2 -15.74 -12.29 -54.61
N GLY A 3 -15.52 -11.42 -53.62
CA GLY A 3 -15.85 -11.79 -52.23
C GLY A 3 -15.27 -10.93 -51.12
N GLU A 4 -15.21 -9.60 -51.26
CA GLU A 4 -14.94 -8.71 -50.12
C GLU A 4 -16.17 -7.85 -49.81
N SER A 5 -17.00 -8.32 -48.88
CA SER A 5 -18.11 -7.55 -48.33
C SER A 5 -18.49 -8.09 -46.95
N LYS A 6 -17.76 -7.62 -45.92
CA LYS A 6 -18.23 -7.55 -44.52
C LYS A 6 -17.34 -6.68 -43.61
N TRP A 7 -16.09 -6.41 -43.99
CA TRP A 7 -15.17 -5.58 -43.19
C TRP A 7 -15.31 -4.05 -43.35
N ARG A 8 -16.03 -3.56 -44.36
CA ARG A 8 -16.25 -2.10 -44.56
C ARG A 8 -17.43 -1.51 -43.77
N LYS A 9 -18.32 -2.33 -43.19
CA LYS A 9 -19.45 -1.81 -42.39
C LYS A 9 -19.15 -1.63 -40.90
N MET A 10 -17.99 -2.10 -40.41
CA MET A 10 -17.63 -1.97 -38.99
C MET A 10 -16.71 -0.76 -38.70
N LYS A 11 -16.20 -0.08 -39.73
CA LYS A 11 -15.26 1.05 -39.60
C LYS A 11 -15.93 2.43 -39.44
N LEU A 12 -17.26 2.49 -39.50
CA LEU A 12 -18.06 3.72 -39.35
C LEU A 12 -18.65 3.92 -37.94
N ALA A 13 -18.44 2.97 -37.02
CA ALA A 13 -18.95 3.05 -35.64
C ALA A 13 -17.92 3.55 -34.61
N LEU A 14 -16.68 3.83 -35.03
CA LEU A 14 -15.60 4.30 -34.14
C LEU A 14 -14.96 5.54 -34.78
N GLY A 15 -15.61 6.68 -34.56
CA GLY A 15 -15.21 7.98 -35.11
C GLY A 15 -13.90 8.48 -34.50
N ILE A 16 -12.79 8.14 -35.14
CA ILE A 16 -11.46 8.69 -34.86
C ILE A 16 -10.99 9.40 -36.13
N ASN A 17 -11.14 10.73 -36.17
CA ASN A 17 -10.57 11.58 -37.21
C ASN A 17 -9.16 12.01 -36.79
N SER A 18 -8.14 11.38 -37.37
CA SER A 18 -6.76 11.89 -37.35
C SER A 18 -6.52 12.83 -38.54
N CYS A 19 -6.25 14.10 -38.29
CA CYS A 19 -5.71 15.00 -39.32
C CYS A 19 -4.17 14.96 -39.27
N LEU A 20 -3.58 14.32 -40.26
CA LEU A 20 -2.15 14.41 -40.58
C LEU A 20 -1.94 15.61 -41.52
N TYR A 21 -0.98 16.48 -41.19
CA TYR A 21 -0.48 17.52 -42.09
C TYR A 21 0.90 17.10 -42.57
N LEU A 22 1.04 16.85 -43.87
CA LEU A 22 2.32 16.63 -44.55
C LEU A 22 2.72 17.92 -45.31
N PRO A 23 3.99 18.34 -45.27
CA PRO A 23 4.46 19.58 -45.91
C PRO A 23 4.81 19.39 -47.39
N LYS A 24 4.71 20.49 -48.15
CA LYS A 24 5.14 20.62 -49.55
C LYS A 24 6.60 21.11 -49.64
N THR A 25 7.30 20.61 -50.63
CA THR A 25 8.70 20.89 -51.01
C THR A 25 8.82 22.03 -52.04
N THR A 26 9.88 22.83 -51.89
CA THR A 26 10.66 23.59 -52.90
C THR A 26 11.78 24.27 -52.09
N GLY A 27 13.07 24.28 -52.36
CA GLY A 27 13.91 23.96 -53.50
C GLY A 27 15.17 24.84 -53.32
N ASP A 28 16.34 24.21 -53.35
CA ASP A 28 17.70 24.73 -53.65
C ASP A 28 18.24 25.98 -52.93
N ASP A 29 19.32 25.83 -52.14
CA ASP A 29 20.68 26.24 -52.54
C ASP A 29 21.72 26.09 -51.41
N GLU A 30 22.97 25.93 -51.86
CA GLU A 30 24.19 25.57 -51.14
C GLU A 30 24.69 26.56 -50.07
N SER A 31 25.59 26.02 -49.23
CA SER A 31 26.83 26.63 -48.70
C SER A 31 26.92 26.91 -47.18
N THR A 32 27.79 26.10 -46.56
CA THR A 32 28.84 26.43 -45.57
C THR A 32 28.81 27.79 -44.87
N HIS A 33 28.79 27.79 -43.53
CA HIS A 33 29.88 28.27 -42.65
C HIS A 33 29.42 28.35 -41.18
N SER A 34 30.16 27.72 -40.28
CA SER A 34 30.32 28.19 -38.89
C SER A 34 31.22 29.44 -38.91
N PRO A 35 31.10 30.42 -37.98
CA PRO A 35 31.58 30.21 -36.60
C PRO A 35 30.88 31.04 -35.50
N SER A 36 31.07 30.63 -34.24
CA SER A 36 30.94 31.49 -33.02
C SER A 36 32.12 32.51 -32.95
N PRO A 37 32.34 33.35 -31.91
CA PRO A 37 31.54 33.84 -30.78
C PRO A 37 31.68 35.38 -30.52
N ARG A 38 30.95 35.94 -29.55
CA ARG A 38 31.39 36.89 -28.47
C ARG A 38 30.37 37.98 -28.07
N SER A 39 30.16 38.00 -26.76
CA SER A 39 29.82 39.09 -25.83
C SER A 39 29.63 40.52 -26.35
N ASP A 40 28.53 41.15 -25.95
CA ASP A 40 28.62 42.48 -25.34
C ASP A 40 27.50 42.76 -24.33
N VAL A 41 27.90 43.36 -23.21
CA VAL A 41 27.08 43.75 -22.06
C VAL A 41 26.66 45.20 -22.24
N ARG A 42 25.36 45.51 -22.12
CA ARG A 42 24.88 46.77 -21.52
C ARG A 42 23.40 46.73 -21.14
N HIS A 43 23.17 47.24 -19.94
CA HIS A 43 21.91 47.35 -19.21
C HIS A 43 20.75 47.99 -20.00
N ARG A 44 19.55 47.40 -19.86
CA ARG A 44 18.27 48.11 -19.76
C ARG A 44 17.24 47.20 -19.07
N MET A 45 16.66 47.67 -17.97
CA MET A 45 15.52 47.05 -17.31
C MET A 45 14.27 47.13 -18.19
N PRO A 46 13.42 46.10 -18.22
CA PRO A 46 12.04 46.23 -18.64
C PRO A 46 11.07 46.09 -17.46
N THR A 47 10.11 46.99 -17.49
CA THR A 47 8.86 47.08 -16.74
C THR A 47 8.00 45.82 -16.80
N THR A 48 7.34 45.55 -15.68
CA THR A 48 6.27 44.55 -15.46
C THR A 48 5.12 44.64 -16.48
N PRO A 49 4.70 43.50 -17.06
CA PRO A 49 3.38 43.37 -17.65
C PRO A 49 2.44 42.48 -16.82
N THR A 50 1.25 43.03 -16.57
CA THR A 50 -0.01 42.38 -16.21
C THR A 50 -0.39 41.25 -17.17
N PRO A 51 -0.99 40.14 -16.70
CA PRO A 51 -1.42 39.05 -17.56
C PRO A 51 -2.79 39.33 -18.19
N SER A 52 -2.83 39.30 -19.53
CA SER A 52 -4.04 39.22 -20.34
C SER A 52 -4.66 37.82 -20.28
N SER A 53 -5.99 37.80 -20.17
CA SER A 53 -6.84 36.63 -20.25
C SER A 53 -7.14 36.24 -21.70
N SER A 54 -6.91 34.98 -22.04
CA SER A 54 -7.44 34.26 -23.21
C SER A 54 -7.35 32.78 -22.79
N GLY A 55 -8.43 32.03 -22.55
CA GLY A 55 -9.64 31.92 -23.34
C GLY A 55 -9.59 30.58 -24.08
N LEU A 56 -9.76 29.46 -23.37
CA LEU A 56 -10.08 28.17 -23.98
C LEU A 56 -11.47 27.74 -23.56
N GLN A 57 -12.24 27.49 -24.60
CA GLN A 57 -13.68 27.31 -24.67
C GLN A 57 -13.97 25.81 -24.62
N MET A 58 -14.83 25.38 -23.70
CA MET A 58 -15.39 24.02 -23.71
C MET A 58 -16.89 24.05 -23.98
N CYS A 59 -17.30 23.01 -24.70
CA CYS A 59 -18.54 22.89 -25.46
C CYS A 59 -19.82 22.88 -24.62
N LYS A 60 -20.85 23.47 -25.23
CA LYS A 60 -22.25 23.50 -24.82
C LYS A 60 -22.87 22.10 -24.86
N TYR A 61 -23.42 21.65 -23.75
CA TYR A 61 -24.68 20.91 -23.74
C TYR A 61 -25.74 21.81 -23.10
N GLY A 62 -26.79 22.09 -23.86
CA GLY A 62 -27.82 23.05 -23.48
C GLY A 62 -28.86 22.45 -22.56
N VAL A 63 -29.10 23.12 -21.44
CA VAL A 63 -30.44 23.30 -20.88
C VAL A 63 -30.62 24.81 -20.68
N LYS A 64 -31.47 25.42 -21.51
CA LYS A 64 -31.89 26.81 -21.35
C LYS A 64 -32.90 26.88 -20.20
N SER A 65 -32.51 27.50 -19.09
CA SER A 65 -33.45 28.22 -18.22
C SER A 65 -32.70 29.35 -17.52
N SER A 66 -32.95 30.58 -17.97
CA SER A 66 -32.43 31.81 -17.40
C SER A 66 -33.29 32.20 -16.19
N SER A 67 -32.98 31.69 -15.01
CA SER A 67 -33.39 32.35 -13.76
C SER A 67 -32.15 33.02 -13.17
N LYS A 68 -32.18 34.36 -13.10
CA LYS A 68 -31.19 35.13 -12.35
C LYS A 68 -31.29 34.64 -10.89
N GLN A 69 -30.26 33.98 -10.38
CA GLN A 69 -30.20 33.55 -8.98
C GLN A 69 -30.21 34.81 -8.09
N LEU A 70 -31.34 35.10 -7.45
CA LEU A 70 -31.50 36.24 -6.54
C LEU A 70 -31.20 35.79 -5.10
N CYS A 71 -30.57 36.64 -4.30
CA CYS A 71 -30.40 36.38 -2.88
C CYS A 71 -31.77 36.49 -2.19
N ALA A 72 -32.24 35.44 -1.51
CA ALA A 72 -33.57 35.43 -0.89
C ALA A 72 -33.76 36.41 0.29
N ILE A 73 -32.70 37.08 0.75
CA ILE A 73 -32.75 38.04 1.86
C ILE A 73 -32.89 39.48 1.35
N CYS A 74 -32.10 39.87 0.35
CA CYS A 74 -32.13 41.23 -0.21
C CYS A 74 -32.77 41.31 -1.60
N LEU A 75 -33.16 40.17 -2.18
CA LEU A 75 -33.79 40.02 -3.50
C LEU A 75 -32.97 40.58 -4.67
N THR A 76 -31.68 40.86 -4.47
CA THR A 76 -30.76 41.31 -5.52
C THR A 76 -30.03 40.15 -6.17
N ALA A 77 -29.58 40.34 -7.41
CA ALA A 77 -28.93 39.28 -8.19
C ALA A 77 -27.58 38.89 -7.57
N MET A 78 -27.36 37.59 -7.41
CA MET A 78 -26.09 37.03 -6.96
C MET A 78 -25.09 37.04 -8.14
N LYS A 79 -24.55 38.21 -8.47
CA LYS A 79 -23.44 38.38 -9.42
C LYS A 79 -22.16 38.71 -8.65
N ALA A 80 -21.07 38.01 -8.98
CA ALA A 80 -19.74 38.22 -8.39
C ALA A 80 -19.03 39.47 -8.96
N THR A 81 -19.71 40.59 -9.03
CA THR A 81 -19.16 41.88 -9.45
C THR A 81 -19.55 42.91 -8.39
N ASP A 82 -18.55 43.52 -7.75
CA ASP A 82 -18.58 44.44 -6.58
C ASP A 82 -18.39 43.83 -5.19
N GLY A 83 -17.37 42.99 -4.97
CA GLY A 83 -16.81 42.78 -3.61
C GLY A 83 -17.71 42.09 -2.57
N HIS A 84 -18.90 41.61 -2.95
CA HIS A 84 -19.80 40.89 -2.07
C HIS A 84 -19.50 39.38 -2.15
N ALA A 85 -18.90 38.82 -1.09
CA ALA A 85 -18.70 37.38 -0.98
C ALA A 85 -20.06 36.64 -0.99
N ILE A 86 -20.12 35.48 -1.64
CA ILE A 86 -21.31 34.61 -1.66
C ILE A 86 -21.09 33.50 -0.64
N PHE A 87 -22.07 33.27 0.22
CA PHE A 87 -22.09 32.17 1.17
C PHE A 87 -23.07 31.10 0.67
N THR A 88 -22.58 29.89 0.51
CA THR A 88 -23.41 28.71 0.21
C THR A 88 -23.53 27.87 1.48
N ALA A 89 -24.74 27.76 2.02
CA ALA A 89 -25.02 26.97 3.21
C ALA A 89 -24.90 25.45 2.93
N GLU A 90 -24.75 24.64 3.99
CA GLU A 90 -24.73 23.16 3.92
C GLU A 90 -25.95 22.54 3.19
N CYS A 91 -27.06 23.28 3.17
CA CYS A 91 -28.29 22.91 2.45
C CYS A 91 -28.32 23.36 0.98
N SER A 92 -27.18 23.74 0.42
CA SER A 92 -26.98 24.19 -0.97
C SER A 92 -27.70 25.48 -1.38
N HIS A 93 -28.25 26.23 -0.41
CA HIS A 93 -28.82 27.56 -0.64
C HIS A 93 -27.74 28.64 -0.54
N SER A 94 -27.75 29.58 -1.50
CA SER A 94 -26.75 30.65 -1.60
C SER A 94 -27.33 32.01 -1.19
N PHE A 95 -26.52 32.83 -0.51
CA PHE A 95 -26.87 34.18 -0.08
C PHE A 95 -25.65 35.11 -0.22
N HIS A 96 -25.86 36.43 -0.25
CA HIS A 96 -24.74 37.35 0.01
C HIS A 96 -24.25 37.16 1.44
N PHE A 97 -22.93 37.10 1.63
CA PHE A 97 -22.29 36.89 2.93
C PHE A 97 -22.75 37.92 3.95
N HIS A 98 -22.81 39.21 3.59
CA HIS A 98 -23.31 40.25 4.51
C HIS A 98 -24.79 40.03 4.91
N CYS A 99 -25.65 39.58 3.98
CA CYS A 99 -27.05 39.31 4.28
C CYS A 99 -27.22 38.15 5.27
N ILE A 100 -26.41 37.10 5.11
CA ILE A 100 -26.49 35.92 5.99
C ILE A 100 -25.90 36.21 7.37
N THR A 101 -24.78 36.93 7.43
CA THR A 101 -24.13 37.33 8.69
C THR A 101 -25.02 38.26 9.51
N SER A 102 -25.76 39.17 8.86
CA SER A 102 -26.76 39.99 9.56
C SER A 102 -27.89 39.14 10.14
N ASN A 103 -28.42 38.17 9.38
CA ASN A 103 -29.50 37.31 9.87
C ASN A 103 -29.08 36.44 11.07
N VAL A 104 -27.83 35.96 11.06
CA VAL A 104 -27.20 35.26 12.18
C VAL A 104 -27.01 36.15 13.41
N LYS A 105 -26.56 37.41 13.22
CA LYS A 105 -26.36 38.38 14.31
C LYS A 105 -27.66 38.64 15.10
N HIS A 106 -28.82 38.45 14.48
CA HIS A 106 -30.14 38.56 15.13
C HIS A 106 -30.65 37.25 15.76
N GLY A 107 -29.81 36.22 15.87
CA GLY A 107 -30.11 34.97 16.60
C GLY A 107 -30.69 33.84 15.74
N ASN A 108 -30.86 34.03 14.43
CA ASN A 108 -31.40 33.00 13.54
C ASN A 108 -30.32 32.02 13.07
N ARG A 109 -30.33 30.78 13.60
CA ARG A 109 -29.38 29.71 13.24
C ARG A 109 -29.96 28.67 12.27
N VAL A 110 -30.91 29.10 11.43
CA VAL A 110 -31.60 28.24 10.46
C VAL A 110 -31.58 28.88 9.07
N CYS A 111 -31.53 28.05 8.03
CA CYS A 111 -31.62 28.51 6.65
C CYS A 111 -32.93 29.27 6.40
N PRO A 112 -32.91 30.51 5.87
CA PRO A 112 -34.13 31.26 5.56
C PRO A 112 -35.05 30.58 4.54
N ILE A 113 -34.50 29.71 3.69
CA ILE A 113 -35.24 29.08 2.59
C ILE A 113 -35.81 27.73 3.05
N CYS A 114 -34.98 26.82 3.57
CA CYS A 114 -35.39 25.45 3.90
C CYS A 114 -35.43 25.14 5.40
N ARG A 115 -35.11 26.11 6.27
CA ARG A 115 -35.10 25.99 7.74
C ARG A 115 -34.14 24.94 8.32
N ALA A 116 -33.21 24.40 7.52
CA ALA A 116 -32.15 23.52 8.03
C ALA A 116 -31.32 24.22 9.10
N LYS A 117 -31.07 23.57 10.25
CA LYS A 117 -30.25 24.09 11.36
C LYS A 117 -28.77 24.07 10.99
N TRP A 118 -28.06 25.17 11.20
CA TRP A 118 -26.62 25.25 10.91
C TRP A 118 -25.78 24.81 12.10
N LYS A 119 -24.76 23.98 11.85
CA LYS A 119 -23.81 23.51 12.88
C LYS A 119 -22.62 24.45 13.03
N GLU A 120 -22.22 25.12 11.95
CA GLU A 120 -21.19 26.17 11.96
C GLU A 120 -21.78 27.51 11.51
N VAL A 121 -21.38 28.59 12.18
CA VAL A 121 -21.91 29.94 11.99
C VAL A 121 -20.77 30.90 11.63
N PRO A 122 -20.86 31.72 10.57
CA PRO A 122 -19.80 32.68 10.25
C PRO A 122 -19.76 33.79 11.31
N LEU A 123 -18.66 33.89 12.07
CA LEU A 123 -18.37 35.01 13.00
C LEU A 123 -17.21 35.85 12.44
N GLU A 124 -17.39 37.17 12.37
CA GLU A 124 -16.35 38.11 11.95
C GLU A 124 -15.23 38.24 13.00
N SER A 125 -13.97 38.16 12.53
CA SER A 125 -12.78 38.57 13.26
C SER A 125 -12.75 40.10 13.41
N SER A 126 -12.74 40.59 14.65
CA SER A 126 -12.66 42.03 14.93
C SER A 126 -11.22 42.52 14.78
N GLY A 127 -10.99 43.39 13.78
CA GLY A 127 -9.73 44.09 13.59
C GLY A 127 -9.46 45.10 14.71
N PHE A 128 -8.20 45.13 15.16
CA PHE A 128 -7.67 46.14 16.08
C PHE A 128 -7.89 47.55 15.54
N SER A 129 -8.74 48.34 16.21
CA SER A 129 -8.84 49.78 16.01
C SER A 129 -8.24 50.50 17.21
N ARG A 130 -7.19 51.27 16.89
CA ARG A 130 -6.35 52.08 17.74
C ARG A 130 -7.14 53.31 18.25
N VAL A 131 -7.39 53.39 19.55
CA VAL A 131 -7.90 54.62 20.19
C VAL A 131 -6.88 55.11 21.22
N LYS A 132 -6.36 56.31 20.96
CA LYS A 132 -5.58 57.11 21.92
C LYS A 132 -6.56 57.67 22.96
N SER A 133 -6.24 57.52 24.24
CA SER A 133 -6.58 58.54 25.23
C SER A 133 -5.49 58.60 26.28
N ASN A 134 -5.19 59.84 26.66
CA ASN A 134 -4.05 60.32 27.41
C ASN A 134 -4.62 60.95 28.68
N THR A 135 -4.21 60.49 29.86
CA THR A 135 -4.25 61.29 31.09
C THR A 135 -3.20 60.78 32.06
N ASN A 136 -2.57 61.74 32.73
CA ASN A 136 -1.27 61.70 33.37
C ASN A 136 -1.43 61.75 34.90
N SER A 137 -0.34 61.44 35.62
CA SER A 137 -0.12 61.59 37.08
C SER A 137 -0.74 60.50 37.97
N GLY A 138 -0.07 59.90 38.96
CA GLY A 138 1.26 60.07 39.52
C GLY A 138 1.40 59.27 40.83
N SER A 139 2.63 59.10 41.29
CA SER A 139 3.07 58.67 42.63
C SER A 139 3.21 57.17 42.95
N TRP A 140 4.46 56.82 43.25
CA TRP A 140 4.96 55.60 43.88
C TRP A 140 4.65 55.62 45.38
N MET A 141 4.28 54.48 45.97
CA MET A 141 4.69 54.05 47.32
C MET A 141 4.63 52.52 47.44
N ILE A 142 5.59 52.00 48.20
CA ILE A 142 5.94 50.61 48.46
C ILE A 142 5.07 50.06 49.59
N LEU A 143 4.53 48.83 49.46
CA LEU A 143 4.38 47.92 50.60
C LEU A 143 4.33 46.44 50.14
N GLN A 144 5.14 45.60 50.77
CA GLN A 144 5.24 44.15 50.59
C GLN A 144 4.06 43.43 51.28
N GLY A 145 3.58 42.30 50.72
CA GLY A 145 2.71 41.36 51.45
C GLY A 145 1.98 40.27 50.65
N MET A 146 2.68 39.17 50.30
CA MET A 146 2.21 37.78 50.05
C MET A 146 1.13 37.49 48.96
N PRO A 147 0.89 36.20 48.60
CA PRO A 147 1.35 35.58 47.36
C PRO A 147 0.33 35.62 46.20
N HIS A 148 0.87 35.72 44.99
CA HIS A 148 0.15 35.65 43.72
C HIS A 148 -0.66 34.35 43.55
N GLN A 149 -1.99 34.45 43.60
CA GLN A 149 -2.86 33.52 42.88
C GLN A 149 -2.82 33.89 41.39
N GLN A 150 -2.02 33.15 40.62
CA GLN A 150 -2.13 33.16 39.16
C GLN A 150 -3.41 32.42 38.76
N MET A 151 -4.38 33.15 38.22
CA MET A 151 -5.48 32.57 37.46
C MET A 151 -4.90 31.82 36.25
N ARG A 152 -4.92 30.49 36.33
CA ARG A 152 -4.81 29.61 35.16
C ARG A 152 -6.14 29.67 34.41
N SER A 153 -6.11 30.04 33.14
CA SER A 153 -7.25 29.85 32.24
C SER A 153 -7.38 28.35 31.93
N ASN A 154 -8.23 27.66 32.68
CA ASN A 154 -8.69 26.32 32.34
C ASN A 154 -9.54 26.40 31.06
N HIS A 155 -9.01 25.89 29.95
CA HIS A 155 -9.85 25.27 28.93
C HIS A 155 -9.92 23.78 29.26
N ASP A 156 -10.82 23.44 30.18
CA ASP A 156 -11.16 22.05 30.51
C ASP A 156 -11.86 21.41 29.32
N THR A 157 -11.11 20.58 28.60
CA THR A 157 -11.66 19.49 27.79
C THR A 157 -11.76 18.28 28.74
N PRO A 158 -12.84 17.47 28.76
CA PRO A 158 -12.96 16.41 29.75
C PRO A 158 -11.83 15.36 29.61
N LEU A 159 -10.90 15.36 30.56
CA LEU A 159 -9.78 14.42 30.69
C LEU A 159 -10.28 13.09 31.27
N LEU A 160 -10.99 12.27 30.49
CA LEU A 160 -11.47 10.98 30.99
C LEU A 160 -10.45 9.83 30.87
N PHE A 161 -9.31 10.00 30.18
CA PHE A 161 -8.36 8.88 29.97
C PHE A 161 -6.90 9.33 29.81
N GLN A 162 -6.31 9.95 30.82
CA GLN A 162 -4.85 10.12 30.91
C GLN A 162 -4.33 9.54 32.22
N ALA A 163 -4.30 8.21 32.31
CA ALA A 163 -3.40 7.57 33.25
C ALA A 163 -1.94 7.83 32.78
N PRO A 164 -1.00 8.17 33.69
CA PRO A 164 0.40 8.29 33.33
C PRO A 164 0.88 6.97 32.69
N GLU A 165 1.60 7.05 31.57
CA GLU A 165 2.11 5.86 30.89
C GLU A 165 3.05 5.10 31.85
N PRO A 166 2.88 3.77 31.99
CA PRO A 166 3.72 2.99 32.88
C PRO A 166 5.17 2.93 32.36
N SER A 167 6.11 2.73 33.28
CA SER A 167 7.53 2.61 32.94
C SER A 167 7.85 1.34 32.15
N ILE A 168 7.02 0.30 32.29
CA ILE A 168 7.09 -1.00 31.60
C ILE A 168 5.72 -1.27 30.96
N PHE A 169 5.69 -1.83 29.75
CA PHE A 169 4.46 -2.10 28.97
C PHE A 169 4.02 -3.58 29.07
N ASP A 170 3.90 -4.09 30.29
CA ASP A 170 3.43 -5.44 30.63
C ASP A 170 1.98 -5.46 31.17
N ASP A 171 1.24 -4.38 30.92
CA ASP A 171 -0.16 -4.16 31.31
C ASP A 171 -1.18 -4.78 30.33
N ASP A 172 -0.76 -5.79 29.56
CA ASP A 172 -1.60 -6.49 28.59
C ASP A 172 -2.55 -7.52 29.23
N GLU A 173 -3.72 -7.68 28.61
CA GLU A 173 -4.76 -8.59 29.09
C GLU A 173 -4.31 -10.07 29.04
N LEU A 174 -4.71 -10.86 30.04
CA LEU A 174 -4.42 -12.30 30.11
C LEU A 174 -4.94 -13.03 28.87
N VAL A 175 -4.05 -13.77 28.20
CA VAL A 175 -4.43 -14.65 27.09
C VAL A 175 -4.72 -16.05 27.64
N ASN A 176 -5.99 -16.29 27.99
CA ASN A 176 -6.44 -17.62 28.42
C ASN A 176 -6.60 -18.52 27.17
N HIS A 177 -5.53 -19.20 26.76
CA HIS A 177 -5.56 -20.15 25.63
C HIS A 177 -6.28 -21.48 25.96
N LYS A 178 -7.03 -21.57 27.06
CA LYS A 178 -7.93 -22.71 27.35
C LYS A 178 -9.24 -22.62 26.57
N VAL A 179 -9.16 -22.33 25.27
CA VAL A 179 -10.21 -22.78 24.36
C VAL A 179 -9.70 -24.12 23.89
N GLU A 180 -10.32 -25.19 24.40
CA GLU A 180 -10.28 -26.49 23.75
C GLU A 180 -10.77 -26.26 22.32
N ILE A 181 -9.84 -26.04 21.39
CA ILE A 181 -10.12 -26.26 19.98
C ILE A 181 -10.45 -27.75 19.96
N SER A 182 -11.74 -28.06 19.97
CA SER A 182 -12.23 -29.42 19.93
C SER A 182 -11.45 -30.12 18.83
N SER A 183 -10.73 -31.17 19.20
CA SER A 183 -10.03 -32.08 18.30
C SER A 183 -11.05 -32.84 17.46
N GLY A 184 -11.85 -32.14 16.67
CA GLY A 184 -12.41 -32.71 15.46
C GLY A 184 -11.23 -32.95 14.54
N ASP A 185 -11.19 -34.11 13.89
CA ASP A 185 -10.21 -34.45 12.86
C ASP A 185 -10.14 -33.34 11.81
N PHE A 186 -9.22 -32.39 12.01
CA PHE A 186 -8.88 -31.38 11.02
C PHE A 186 -7.86 -32.01 10.10
N ASP A 187 -8.37 -32.86 9.21
CA ASP A 187 -7.65 -33.46 8.09
C ASP A 187 -7.43 -32.38 7.01
N SER A 188 -6.62 -31.39 7.36
CA SER A 188 -5.97 -30.50 6.41
C SER A 188 -4.53 -30.94 6.37
N ASN A 189 -4.08 -31.40 5.20
CA ASN A 189 -2.66 -31.46 4.88
C ASN A 189 -2.14 -30.01 4.98
N GLY A 190 -1.78 -29.56 6.18
CA GLY A 190 -1.22 -28.24 6.51
C GLY A 190 0.23 -28.09 6.01
N GLU A 191 0.51 -28.77 4.91
CA GLU A 191 1.82 -28.90 4.31
C GLU A 191 1.95 -27.87 3.20
N VAL A 192 3.12 -27.25 3.11
CA VAL A 192 3.44 -26.34 2.01
C VAL A 192 3.61 -27.17 0.75
N GLU A 193 2.84 -26.87 -0.29
CA GLU A 193 3.01 -27.51 -1.59
C GLU A 193 4.32 -27.00 -2.21
N MET A 194 5.18 -27.93 -2.62
CA MET A 194 6.48 -27.63 -3.24
C MET A 194 6.50 -28.21 -4.66
N LYS A 195 6.77 -27.36 -5.65
CA LYS A 195 6.99 -27.75 -7.04
C LYS A 195 8.35 -27.27 -7.52
N THR A 196 8.99 -28.03 -8.38
CA THR A 196 10.31 -27.70 -8.92
C THR A 196 10.31 -27.81 -10.44
N TYR A 197 11.04 -26.90 -11.09
CA TYR A 197 11.09 -26.81 -12.55
C TYR A 197 12.54 -26.55 -13.01
N PRO A 198 13.16 -27.49 -13.76
CA PRO A 198 14.41 -27.18 -14.46
C PRO A 198 14.12 -26.25 -15.64
N GLU A 199 15.09 -25.40 -15.99
CA GLU A 199 14.98 -24.45 -17.11
C GLU A 199 14.63 -25.14 -18.42
N ILE A 200 15.30 -26.26 -18.69
CA ILE A 200 15.07 -27.16 -19.81
C ILE A 200 15.22 -28.59 -19.31
N SER A 201 14.49 -29.53 -19.91
CA SER A 201 14.46 -30.92 -19.46
C SER A 201 15.68 -31.75 -19.90
N ALA A 202 16.47 -31.27 -20.87
CA ALA A 202 17.60 -32.01 -21.42
C ALA A 202 18.76 -31.10 -21.86
N VAL A 203 19.98 -31.47 -21.49
CA VAL A 203 21.23 -30.82 -21.91
C VAL A 203 22.17 -31.88 -22.47
N ALA A 204 22.69 -31.69 -23.69
CA ALA A 204 23.57 -32.67 -24.31
C ALA A 204 24.82 -32.95 -23.46
N ARG A 205 25.23 -34.22 -23.34
CA ARG A 205 26.36 -34.62 -22.49
C ARG A 205 27.72 -34.03 -22.88
N SER A 206 27.85 -33.65 -24.15
CA SER A 206 29.01 -32.99 -24.76
C SER A 206 29.06 -31.47 -24.54
N VAL A 207 28.03 -30.88 -23.93
CA VAL A 207 27.87 -29.43 -23.80
C VAL A 207 27.83 -29.03 -22.33
N CYS A 208 28.57 -27.98 -21.98
CA CYS A 208 28.40 -27.28 -20.71
C CYS A 208 27.27 -26.25 -20.83
N PHE A 209 26.53 -26.05 -19.75
CA PHE A 209 25.46 -25.05 -19.68
C PHE A 209 25.67 -24.18 -18.45
N ASP A 210 26.07 -22.93 -18.67
CA ASP A 210 26.35 -21.99 -17.59
C ASP A 210 25.07 -21.34 -17.06
N ASN A 211 25.01 -21.09 -15.75
CA ASN A 211 23.89 -20.41 -15.09
C ASN A 211 22.51 -21.05 -15.41
N PHE A 212 22.49 -22.39 -15.47
CA PHE A 212 21.29 -23.21 -15.59
C PHE A 212 20.34 -22.94 -14.42
N GLY A 213 19.10 -22.58 -14.73
CA GLY A 213 18.09 -22.23 -13.73
C GLY A 213 17.28 -23.43 -13.24
N ILE A 214 17.06 -23.51 -11.93
CA ILE A 214 16.10 -24.41 -11.30
C ILE A 214 15.19 -23.57 -10.42
N LEU A 215 13.90 -23.55 -10.76
CA LEU A 215 12.88 -22.87 -9.98
C LEU A 215 12.35 -23.81 -8.90
N ILE A 216 12.21 -23.30 -7.68
CA ILE A 216 11.34 -23.86 -6.65
C ILE A 216 10.16 -22.91 -6.44
N ASN A 217 8.95 -23.44 -6.60
CA ASN A 217 7.68 -22.80 -6.30
C ASN A 217 7.13 -23.40 -5.01
N LEU A 218 6.78 -22.54 -4.07
CA LEU A 218 6.17 -22.91 -2.79
C LEU A 218 4.79 -22.30 -2.73
N LYS A 219 3.80 -23.06 -2.28
CA LYS A 219 2.44 -22.58 -2.08
C LYS A 219 1.94 -22.96 -0.70
N ALA A 220 1.53 -21.97 0.08
CA ALA A 220 0.96 -22.18 1.39
C ALA A 220 -0.42 -22.86 1.29
N PRO A 221 -0.77 -23.72 2.27
CA PRO A 221 -2.05 -24.41 2.28
C PRO A 221 -3.23 -23.42 2.41
N VAL A 222 -4.40 -23.88 1.98
CA VAL A 222 -5.67 -23.12 2.11
C VAL A 222 -6.13 -23.15 3.57
N THR A 223 -6.61 -22.03 4.11
CA THR A 223 -7.32 -22.01 5.40
C THR A 223 -8.76 -22.52 5.19
N LYS A 224 -9.03 -23.76 5.59
CA LYS A 224 -10.41 -24.26 5.68
C LYS A 224 -10.98 -23.92 7.07
N GLY A 225 -11.52 -22.72 7.25
CA GLY A 225 -12.27 -22.42 8.48
C GLY A 225 -12.69 -20.97 8.69
N ASP A 226 -13.71 -20.80 9.52
CA ASP A 226 -14.27 -19.51 9.97
C ASP A 226 -13.24 -18.65 10.72
N LEU A 227 -13.54 -17.36 10.93
CA LEU A 227 -12.69 -16.38 11.65
C LEU A 227 -12.17 -16.84 13.04
N ASN A 228 -12.75 -17.89 13.63
CA ASN A 228 -12.38 -18.45 14.92
C ASN A 228 -11.34 -19.57 14.88
N THR A 229 -10.89 -20.03 13.69
CA THR A 229 -9.96 -21.17 13.56
C THR A 229 -8.56 -20.76 13.09
N ARG A 230 -8.28 -19.46 12.98
CA ARG A 230 -6.96 -18.95 12.56
C ARG A 230 -6.07 -18.62 13.76
N ALA A 231 -4.78 -18.44 13.49
CA ALA A 231 -3.83 -17.97 14.49
C ALA A 231 -4.19 -16.55 14.99
N PRO A 232 -4.20 -16.32 16.32
CA PRO A 232 -4.39 -14.99 16.88
C PRO A 232 -3.26 -14.02 16.51
N LEU A 233 -3.60 -12.74 16.37
CA LEU A 233 -2.69 -11.65 16.00
C LEU A 233 -2.44 -10.68 17.16
N ASP A 234 -1.18 -10.29 17.37
CA ASP A 234 -0.80 -9.07 18.09
C ASP A 234 -0.49 -7.95 17.07
N LEU A 235 -1.31 -6.91 17.02
CA LEU A 235 -1.15 -5.79 16.11
C LEU A 235 -0.85 -4.50 16.88
N VAL A 236 0.24 -3.82 16.53
CA VAL A 236 0.50 -2.44 16.97
C VAL A 236 0.42 -1.52 15.78
N THR A 237 -0.47 -0.53 15.85
CA THR A 237 -0.58 0.50 14.80
C THR A 237 0.03 1.80 15.27
N VAL A 238 0.83 2.43 14.41
CA VAL A 238 1.56 3.66 14.64
C VAL A 238 1.02 4.69 13.66
N LEU A 239 0.23 5.63 14.18
CA LEU A 239 -0.64 6.50 13.42
C LEU A 239 -0.20 7.95 13.52
N ASP A 240 0.12 8.54 12.38
CA ASP A 240 0.44 9.96 12.28
C ASP A 240 -0.80 10.82 12.54
N THR A 241 -0.65 11.77 13.46
CA THR A 241 -1.65 12.77 13.84
C THR A 241 -1.05 14.17 13.79
N SER A 242 -0.02 14.37 12.97
CA SER A 242 0.58 15.68 12.70
C SER A 242 -0.39 16.63 11.99
N GLY A 243 -0.04 17.92 11.94
CA GLY A 243 -0.89 18.94 11.32
C GLY A 243 -1.21 18.67 9.84
N SER A 244 -0.35 17.98 9.09
CA SER A 244 -0.58 17.60 7.68
C SER A 244 -1.76 16.63 7.51
N MET A 245 -2.06 15.84 8.53
CA MET A 245 -3.18 14.90 8.56
C MET A 245 -4.55 15.58 8.76
N THR A 246 -4.61 16.91 8.92
CA THR A 246 -5.87 17.63 9.14
C THR A 246 -6.84 17.48 7.96
N GLY A 247 -8.14 17.52 8.24
CA GLY A 247 -9.18 17.47 7.22
C GLY A 247 -9.60 16.04 6.86
N THR A 248 -9.63 15.72 5.57
CA THR A 248 -10.10 14.42 5.06
C THR A 248 -9.17 13.27 5.44
N LYS A 249 -7.85 13.50 5.50
CA LYS A 249 -6.85 12.46 5.79
C LYS A 249 -7.06 11.78 7.14
N ILE A 250 -7.19 12.54 8.24
CA ILE A 250 -7.46 11.99 9.57
C ILE A 250 -8.84 11.31 9.64
N ALA A 251 -9.84 11.83 8.93
CA ALA A 251 -11.17 11.22 8.90
C ALA A 251 -11.13 9.83 8.24
N LEU A 252 -10.39 9.71 7.14
CA LEU A 252 -10.21 8.46 6.42
C LEU A 252 -9.31 7.48 7.18
N LEU A 253 -8.27 7.96 7.86
CA LEU A 253 -7.49 7.14 8.79
C LEU A 253 -8.39 6.54 9.88
N LYS A 254 -9.27 7.35 10.50
CA LYS A 254 -10.22 6.85 11.51
C LYS A 254 -11.18 5.82 10.93
N GLN A 255 -11.67 6.03 9.71
CA GLN A 255 -12.52 5.07 9.01
C GLN A 255 -11.79 3.76 8.72
N ALA A 256 -10.57 3.83 8.19
CA ALA A 256 -9.73 2.66 7.92
C ALA A 256 -9.43 1.88 9.19
N MET A 257 -9.05 2.57 10.28
CA MET A 257 -8.85 1.94 11.58
C MET A 257 -10.14 1.36 12.16
N GLY A 258 -11.28 2.00 11.91
CA GLY A 258 -12.59 1.45 12.27
C GLY A 258 -12.86 0.10 11.58
N PHE A 259 -12.53 0.00 10.29
CA PHE A 259 -12.59 -1.24 9.53
C PHE A 259 -11.64 -2.31 10.10
N VAL A 260 -10.40 -1.95 10.45
CA VAL A 260 -9.47 -2.89 11.10
C VAL A 260 -10.05 -3.42 12.41
N VAL A 261 -10.48 -2.54 13.33
CA VAL A 261 -11.03 -2.94 14.63
C VAL A 261 -12.25 -3.86 14.49
N GLN A 262 -13.11 -3.61 13.50
CA GLN A 262 -14.29 -4.44 13.26
C GLN A 262 -13.95 -5.85 12.78
N ASN A 263 -12.87 -6.01 12.00
CA ASN A 263 -12.47 -7.30 11.41
C ASN A 263 -11.49 -8.10 12.26
N LEU A 264 -10.87 -7.50 13.28
CA LEU A 264 -10.12 -8.26 14.29
C LEU A 264 -11.06 -9.16 15.11
N GLY A 265 -10.59 -10.36 15.44
CA GLY A 265 -11.32 -11.35 16.24
C GLY A 265 -11.12 -11.15 17.75
N PRO A 266 -11.93 -11.78 18.60
CA PRO A 266 -11.85 -11.64 20.07
C PRO A 266 -10.56 -12.23 20.71
N LEU A 267 -9.78 -13.00 19.94
CA LEU A 267 -8.47 -13.51 20.34
C LEU A 267 -7.32 -12.59 19.89
N ASP A 268 -7.57 -11.67 18.96
CA ASP A 268 -6.56 -10.71 18.53
C ASP A 268 -6.43 -9.58 19.54
N ARG A 269 -5.25 -8.98 19.55
CA ARG A 269 -4.96 -7.81 20.37
C ARG A 269 -4.48 -6.65 19.53
N LEU A 270 -4.97 -5.46 19.86
CA LEU A 270 -4.59 -4.21 19.22
C LEU A 270 -4.03 -3.24 20.25
N SER A 271 -2.96 -2.55 19.89
CA SER A 271 -2.54 -1.30 20.55
C SER A 271 -2.33 -0.23 19.48
N VAL A 272 -2.65 1.01 19.84
CA VAL A 272 -2.51 2.17 18.94
C VAL A 272 -1.55 3.18 19.56
N ILE A 273 -0.50 3.51 18.83
CA ILE A 273 0.40 4.62 19.10
C ILE A 273 0.00 5.77 18.18
N ALA A 274 -0.50 6.87 18.74
CA ALA A 274 -0.71 8.10 17.99
C ALA A 274 0.51 9.00 18.17
N PHE A 275 1.00 9.62 17.09
CA PHE A 275 2.16 10.49 17.20
C PHE A 275 2.02 11.79 16.42
N SER A 276 2.70 12.81 16.89
CA SER A 276 2.97 14.04 16.16
C SER A 276 4.35 14.55 16.55
N SER A 277 4.47 15.65 17.30
CA SER A 277 5.75 16.08 17.90
C SER A 277 6.26 15.11 18.97
N SER A 278 5.34 14.38 19.60
CA SER A 278 5.60 13.32 20.59
C SER A 278 4.76 12.10 20.27
N ALA A 279 5.16 10.92 20.74
CA ALA A 279 4.36 9.71 20.60
C ALA A 279 3.56 9.42 21.88
N ARG A 280 2.33 8.93 21.75
CA ARG A 280 1.48 8.49 22.87
C ARG A 280 0.84 7.15 22.58
N ARG A 281 0.81 6.25 23.58
CA ARG A 281 0.05 5.00 23.52
C ARG A 281 -1.39 5.28 23.94
N LEU A 282 -2.36 5.08 23.04
CA LEU A 282 -3.77 5.31 23.33
C LEU A 282 -4.33 4.27 24.32
N PHE A 283 -3.91 3.02 24.17
CA PHE A 283 -4.26 1.90 25.03
C PHE A 283 -3.22 0.77 24.91
N PRO A 284 -3.03 -0.05 25.95
CA PRO A 284 -2.16 -1.25 25.89
C PRO A 284 -2.67 -2.28 24.89
N LEU A 285 -1.97 -3.41 24.72
CA LEU A 285 -2.46 -4.52 23.89
C LEU A 285 -3.76 -5.07 24.49
N ARG A 286 -4.87 -4.66 23.89
CA ARG A 286 -6.24 -4.94 24.32
C ARG A 286 -6.86 -5.99 23.41
N ARG A 287 -7.63 -6.93 23.95
CA ARG A 287 -8.34 -7.91 23.12
C ARG A 287 -9.49 -7.26 22.37
N MET A 288 -9.69 -7.63 21.11
CA MET A 288 -10.78 -7.11 20.29
C MET A 288 -12.09 -7.89 20.52
N THR A 289 -12.46 -8.07 21.79
CA THR A 289 -13.83 -8.46 22.19
C THR A 289 -14.81 -7.35 21.83
N GLU A 290 -16.12 -7.59 21.94
CA GLU A 290 -17.12 -6.55 21.66
C GLU A 290 -16.87 -5.25 22.45
N THR A 291 -16.59 -5.37 23.75
CA THR A 291 -16.23 -4.23 24.60
C THR A 291 -14.91 -3.60 24.17
N GLY A 292 -13.88 -4.42 23.93
CA GLY A 292 -12.56 -3.92 23.52
C GLY A 292 -12.59 -3.21 22.17
N LYS A 293 -13.42 -3.66 21.22
CA LYS A 293 -13.67 -2.98 19.95
C LYS A 293 -14.34 -1.62 20.17
N GLN A 294 -15.40 -1.57 20.96
CA GLN A 294 -16.12 -0.32 21.24
C GLN A 294 -15.23 0.74 21.88
N GLU A 295 -14.47 0.37 22.93
CA GLU A 295 -13.53 1.29 23.58
C GLU A 295 -12.41 1.76 22.65
N SER A 296 -11.87 0.85 21.82
CA SER A 296 -10.82 1.19 20.85
C SER A 296 -11.32 2.18 19.81
N LEU A 297 -12.54 1.96 19.29
CA LEU A 297 -13.20 2.88 18.35
C LEU A 297 -13.43 4.26 18.98
N GLN A 298 -13.84 4.33 20.24
CA GLN A 298 -14.01 5.62 20.94
C GLN A 298 -12.69 6.39 21.00
N MET A 299 -11.59 5.73 21.39
CA MET A 299 -10.26 6.34 21.46
C MET A 299 -9.75 6.77 20.08
N ILE A 300 -9.91 5.95 19.05
CA ILE A 300 -9.50 6.28 17.67
C ILE A 300 -10.31 7.47 17.14
N ASN A 301 -11.62 7.50 17.39
CA ASN A 301 -12.47 8.61 16.95
C ASN A 301 -12.13 9.93 17.67
N SER A 302 -11.50 9.88 18.84
CA SER A 302 -11.02 11.06 19.57
C SER A 302 -9.73 11.68 19.01
N LEU A 303 -9.06 11.04 18.04
CA LEU A 303 -7.82 11.56 17.47
C LEU A 303 -8.00 12.94 16.82
N VAL A 304 -7.06 13.84 17.05
CA VAL A 304 -7.05 15.19 16.46
C VAL A 304 -5.67 15.41 15.85
N ALA A 305 -5.65 15.92 14.61
CA ALA A 305 -4.43 16.24 13.90
C ALA A 305 -3.86 17.58 14.40
N ASN A 306 -2.63 17.55 14.93
CA ASN A 306 -1.88 18.73 15.36
C ASN A 306 -0.39 18.40 15.60
N GLY A 307 0.49 19.38 15.48
CA GLY A 307 1.92 19.26 15.78
C GLY A 307 2.77 18.82 14.59
N GLY A 308 4.05 18.50 14.86
CA GLY A 308 5.00 18.01 13.87
C GLY A 308 4.95 16.49 13.68
N THR A 309 6.01 15.90 13.15
CA THR A 309 6.08 14.46 12.81
C THR A 309 7.37 13.85 13.36
N ASN A 310 7.26 13.01 14.39
CA ASN A 310 8.38 12.31 15.06
C ASN A 310 8.20 10.78 14.96
N ILE A 311 8.62 10.23 13.81
CA ILE A 311 8.47 8.80 13.49
C ILE A 311 9.34 7.93 14.41
N ALA A 312 10.56 8.41 14.72
CA ALA A 312 11.53 7.72 15.56
C ALA A 312 10.96 7.33 16.93
N GLU A 313 10.38 8.30 17.64
CA GLU A 313 9.81 8.09 18.97
C GLU A 313 8.61 7.14 18.91
N ALA A 314 7.78 7.27 17.87
CA ALA A 314 6.60 6.45 17.67
C ALA A 314 6.96 4.98 17.43
N LEU A 315 7.95 4.71 16.58
CA LEU A 315 8.47 3.36 16.34
C LEU A 315 9.14 2.79 17.59
N LYS A 316 9.93 3.58 18.32
CA LYS A 316 10.53 3.14 19.60
C LYS A 316 9.45 2.74 20.61
N LYS A 317 8.37 3.52 20.71
CA LYS A 317 7.25 3.21 21.62
C LYS A 317 6.47 1.98 21.17
N GLY A 318 6.19 1.81 19.88
CA GLY A 318 5.54 0.62 19.34
C GLY A 318 6.38 -0.65 19.53
N ALA A 319 7.69 -0.56 19.28
CA ALA A 319 8.62 -1.64 19.53
C ALA A 319 8.71 -2.02 21.01
N LYS A 320 8.64 -1.03 21.91
CA LYS A 320 8.57 -1.25 23.35
C LYS A 320 7.32 -2.04 23.75
N VAL A 321 6.14 -1.70 23.19
CA VAL A 321 4.89 -2.46 23.41
C VAL A 321 5.09 -3.91 23.00
N MET A 322 5.69 -4.16 21.85
CA MET A 322 5.96 -5.51 21.40
C MET A 322 7.01 -6.23 22.27
N ALA A 323 8.10 -5.57 22.66
CA ALA A 323 9.17 -6.22 23.40
C ALA A 323 8.77 -6.60 24.83
N GLU A 324 8.02 -5.73 25.52
CA GLU A 324 7.72 -5.83 26.95
C GLU A 324 6.39 -6.52 27.26
N ARG A 325 5.59 -6.88 26.24
CA ARG A 325 4.32 -7.59 26.44
C ARG A 325 4.50 -8.92 27.17
N LYS A 326 3.61 -9.19 28.12
CA LYS A 326 3.63 -10.39 28.96
C LYS A 326 3.23 -11.64 28.19
N PHE A 327 2.19 -11.54 27.36
CA PHE A 327 1.73 -12.65 26.50
C PHE A 327 2.08 -12.37 25.05
N LYS A 328 2.30 -13.42 24.26
CA LYS A 328 2.65 -13.31 22.84
C LYS A 328 1.74 -14.20 22.02
N ASN A 329 0.89 -13.57 21.20
CA ASN A 329 0.16 -14.32 20.18
C ASN A 329 1.15 -14.86 19.12
N PRO A 330 0.82 -15.97 18.43
CA PRO A 330 1.71 -16.58 17.44
C PRO A 330 2.11 -15.61 16.33
N VAL A 331 1.17 -14.80 15.85
CA VAL A 331 1.39 -13.80 14.81
C VAL A 331 1.56 -12.43 15.45
N SER A 332 2.56 -11.66 15.03
CA SER A 332 2.81 -10.30 15.53
C SER A 332 3.25 -9.39 14.39
N SER A 333 2.67 -8.18 14.33
CA SER A 333 2.98 -7.23 13.25
C SER A 333 2.77 -5.78 13.71
N MET A 334 3.50 -4.86 13.07
CA MET A 334 3.33 -3.43 13.24
C MET A 334 2.89 -2.79 11.92
N ILE A 335 2.00 -1.79 12.00
CA ILE A 335 1.60 -0.96 10.86
C ILE A 335 1.97 0.49 11.18
N LEU A 336 2.69 1.16 10.29
CA LEU A 336 2.99 2.59 10.35
C LEU A 336 2.26 3.31 9.22
N LEU A 337 1.43 4.31 9.55
CA LEU A 337 0.84 5.23 8.59
C LEU A 337 1.38 6.64 8.83
N SER A 338 1.88 7.29 7.78
CA SER A 338 2.29 8.69 7.82
C SER A 338 2.11 9.36 6.46
N ASP A 339 1.78 10.65 6.47
CA ASP A 339 1.68 11.50 5.28
C ASP A 339 2.82 12.52 5.17
N GLY A 340 3.78 12.51 6.10
CA GLY A 340 4.77 13.57 6.28
C GLY A 340 6.22 13.10 6.31
N GLN A 341 7.12 14.08 6.39
CA GLN A 341 8.56 13.90 6.55
C GLN A 341 8.92 13.93 8.04
N ASP A 342 9.84 13.08 8.49
CA ASP A 342 10.34 13.15 9.87
C ASP A 342 11.05 14.49 10.10
N THR A 343 10.42 15.36 10.88
CA THR A 343 10.88 16.73 11.11
C THR A 343 12.00 16.77 12.16
N TYR A 344 12.13 15.72 12.99
CA TYR A 344 12.99 15.75 14.17
C TYR A 344 14.36 15.09 13.93
N THR A 345 14.45 14.06 13.07
CA THR A 345 15.76 13.49 12.69
C THR A 345 16.58 14.41 11.79
N SER A 346 15.94 15.35 11.08
CA SER A 346 16.61 16.36 10.25
C SER A 346 17.31 17.48 11.03
N LEU A 347 17.11 17.57 12.36
CA LEU A 347 17.65 18.65 13.21
C LEU A 347 18.98 18.32 13.91
N SER A 348 19.52 17.10 13.75
CA SER A 348 20.90 16.83 14.20
C SER A 348 21.91 17.56 13.28
N PRO A 349 22.95 18.21 13.83
CA PRO A 349 23.83 19.10 13.06
C PRO A 349 24.46 18.35 11.88
N ARG A 350 24.05 18.75 10.68
CA ARG A 350 24.48 18.18 9.40
C ARG A 350 26.01 18.28 9.25
N ARG A 351 26.68 17.14 9.14
CA ARG A 351 27.86 17.06 8.27
C ARG A 351 27.34 17.06 6.84
N SER A 352 27.68 18.11 6.10
CA SER A 352 27.28 18.31 4.70
C SER A 352 27.40 17.00 3.90
N GLY A 353 26.28 16.44 3.43
CA GLY A 353 26.25 15.37 2.43
C GLY A 353 25.81 13.96 2.87
N SER A 354 25.63 13.65 4.16
CA SER A 354 25.18 12.31 4.57
C SER A 354 23.65 12.16 4.53
N LYS A 355 23.14 11.16 3.81
CA LYS A 355 21.72 10.76 3.84
C LYS A 355 21.29 10.45 5.30
N PRO A 356 20.05 10.73 5.70
CA PRO A 356 19.54 10.33 7.01
C PRO A 356 19.64 8.80 7.13
N ASP A 357 20.27 8.33 8.21
CA ASP A 357 20.41 6.90 8.46
C ASP A 357 19.12 6.37 9.10
N TYR A 358 18.10 6.14 8.27
CA TYR A 358 16.81 5.62 8.73
C TYR A 358 16.89 4.22 9.35
N GLN A 359 18.02 3.50 9.18
CA GLN A 359 18.29 2.27 9.91
C GLN A 359 18.39 2.52 11.43
N SER A 360 18.87 3.71 11.83
CA SER A 360 18.92 4.12 13.23
C SER A 360 17.55 4.41 13.85
N LEU A 361 16.50 4.59 13.03
CA LEU A 361 15.13 4.75 13.51
C LEU A 361 14.52 3.45 14.01
N LEU A 362 15.02 2.32 13.51
CA LEU A 362 14.57 1.01 13.96
C LEU A 362 15.28 0.65 15.26
N PRO A 363 14.54 0.40 16.35
CA PRO A 363 15.12 -0.19 17.54
C PRO A 363 15.83 -1.49 17.18
N SER A 364 16.92 -1.78 17.89
CA SER A 364 17.75 -2.96 17.64
C SER A 364 16.99 -4.30 17.66
N SER A 365 15.84 -4.37 18.33
CA SER A 365 14.94 -5.52 18.40
C SER A 365 14.01 -5.69 17.19
N MET A 366 13.94 -4.67 16.32
CA MET A 366 13.08 -4.62 15.13
C MET A 366 13.90 -4.72 13.83
N GLN A 367 15.23 -4.69 13.94
CA GLN A 367 16.12 -4.93 12.83
C GLN A 367 16.23 -6.44 12.60
N MET A 368 16.23 -6.87 11.34
CA MET A 368 16.60 -8.23 10.95
C MET A 368 18.05 -8.53 11.36
N LYS A 369 18.26 -9.02 12.60
CA LYS A 369 19.54 -9.50 13.10
C LYS A 369 19.67 -11.00 12.88
N LYS A 370 20.91 -11.50 12.94
CA LYS A 370 21.29 -12.85 12.53
C LYS A 370 20.57 -13.97 13.30
N ASP A 371 20.10 -13.70 14.53
CA ASP A 371 19.62 -14.72 15.49
C ASP A 371 18.30 -14.37 16.22
N GLU A 372 17.57 -13.30 15.84
CA GLU A 372 16.30 -12.91 16.50
C GLU A 372 15.16 -12.71 15.50
N THR A 373 13.96 -13.19 15.85
CA THR A 373 12.73 -12.95 15.10
C THR A 373 12.33 -11.47 15.18
N SER A 374 12.61 -10.72 14.11
CA SER A 374 12.17 -9.32 14.02
C SER A 374 10.67 -9.23 13.68
N ILE A 375 10.00 -8.23 14.23
CA ILE A 375 8.57 -8.02 14.01
C ILE A 375 8.41 -7.14 12.76
N PRO A 376 7.66 -7.59 11.75
CA PRO A 376 7.51 -6.85 10.50
C PRO A 376 6.78 -5.52 10.70
N ILE A 377 7.30 -4.45 10.12
CA ILE A 377 6.67 -3.12 10.10
C ILE A 377 6.18 -2.82 8.69
N HIS A 378 4.87 -2.93 8.45
CA HIS A 378 4.26 -2.51 7.20
C HIS A 378 4.04 -1.00 7.21
N THR A 379 4.58 -0.30 6.23
CA THR A 379 4.53 1.16 6.14
C THR A 379 3.59 1.60 5.02
N PHE A 380 2.75 2.59 5.31
CA PHE A 380 1.77 3.15 4.38
C PHE A 380 2.05 4.64 4.20
N GLY A 381 2.63 4.99 3.05
CA GLY A 381 2.87 6.37 2.66
C GLY A 381 1.61 6.98 2.08
N PHE A 382 1.06 7.99 2.77
CA PHE A 382 -0.20 8.62 2.38
C PHE A 382 0.04 9.93 1.63
N GLY A 383 -0.54 10.07 0.43
CA GLY A 383 -0.43 11.27 -0.40
C GLY A 383 0.98 11.52 -0.92
N MET A 384 1.24 12.71 -1.46
CA MET A 384 2.50 13.03 -2.15
C MET A 384 3.61 13.54 -1.21
N ASP A 385 3.28 13.90 0.03
CA ASP A 385 4.17 14.65 0.94
C ASP A 385 5.00 13.74 1.88
N HIS A 386 4.70 12.43 1.89
CA HIS A 386 5.36 11.47 2.77
C HIS A 386 6.82 11.20 2.39
N ASP A 387 7.64 10.82 3.37
CA ASP A 387 9.01 10.37 3.11
C ASP A 387 9.05 8.93 2.61
N ALA A 388 8.83 8.75 1.30
CA ALA A 388 8.85 7.44 0.66
C ALA A 388 10.16 6.66 0.91
N PHE A 389 11.30 7.35 1.01
CA PHE A 389 12.59 6.69 1.24
C PHE A 389 12.69 6.18 2.68
N ALA A 390 12.30 6.98 3.67
CA ALA A 390 12.25 6.57 5.07
C ALA A 390 11.31 5.38 5.27
N MET A 391 10.09 5.48 4.75
CA MET A 391 9.05 4.47 4.94
C MET A 391 9.42 3.14 4.28
N HIS A 392 9.96 3.18 3.06
CA HIS A 392 10.51 1.98 2.43
C HIS A 392 11.70 1.41 3.21
N SER A 393 12.59 2.26 3.72
CA SER A 393 13.75 1.79 4.49
C SER A 393 13.32 1.10 5.79
N ILE A 394 12.34 1.66 6.50
CA ILE A 394 11.78 1.08 7.73
C ILE A 394 11.15 -0.30 7.47
N SER A 395 10.33 -0.42 6.42
CA SER A 395 9.70 -1.69 6.10
C SER A 395 10.71 -2.73 5.64
N GLU A 396 11.65 -2.35 4.77
CA GLU A 396 12.64 -3.27 4.21
C GLU A 396 13.53 -3.89 5.30
N HIS A 397 14.02 -3.07 6.24
CA HIS A 397 14.91 -3.56 7.31
C HIS A 397 14.19 -4.32 8.44
N SER A 398 12.86 -4.23 8.50
CA SER A 398 12.02 -5.01 9.44
C SER A 398 11.37 -6.23 8.78
N GLY A 399 11.55 -6.45 7.46
CA GLY A 399 10.84 -7.50 6.71
C GLY A 399 9.35 -7.23 6.50
N GLY A 400 8.91 -5.97 6.69
CA GLY A 400 7.57 -5.52 6.36
C GLY A 400 7.46 -5.01 4.92
N MET A 401 6.27 -4.51 4.58
CA MET A 401 5.95 -4.04 3.23
C MET A 401 5.75 -2.52 3.18
N PHE A 402 6.24 -1.86 2.13
CA PHE A 402 5.91 -0.47 1.83
C PHE A 402 4.76 -0.39 0.82
N SER A 403 3.69 0.28 1.20
CA SER A 403 2.52 0.56 0.38
C SER A 403 2.36 2.05 0.15
N PHE A 404 2.13 2.44 -1.10
CA PHE A 404 1.92 3.82 -1.49
C PHE A 404 0.44 4.07 -1.78
N ILE A 405 -0.16 4.97 -1.02
CA ILE A 405 -1.56 5.39 -1.14
C ILE A 405 -1.56 6.78 -1.79
N GLU A 406 -1.78 6.82 -3.10
CA GLU A 406 -1.78 8.06 -3.86
C GLU A 406 -3.04 8.89 -3.63
N THR A 407 -4.19 8.24 -3.62
CA THR A 407 -5.51 8.87 -3.50
C THR A 407 -6.18 8.51 -2.19
N GLU A 408 -6.97 9.44 -1.67
CA GLU A 408 -7.56 9.30 -0.34
C GLU A 408 -8.60 8.16 -0.26
N ASN A 409 -9.23 7.80 -1.38
CA ASN A 409 -10.25 6.75 -1.45
C ASN A 409 -9.69 5.32 -1.34
N VAL A 410 -8.41 5.08 -1.58
CA VAL A 410 -7.82 3.72 -1.56
C VAL A 410 -7.16 3.34 -0.23
N ILE A 411 -7.15 4.24 0.77
CA ILE A 411 -6.56 3.95 2.09
C ILE A 411 -7.22 2.77 2.78
N GLN A 412 -8.55 2.71 2.80
CA GLN A 412 -9.25 1.63 3.46
C GLN A 412 -8.96 0.29 2.77
N ASP A 413 -8.93 0.27 1.45
CA ASP A 413 -8.63 -0.92 0.65
C ASP A 413 -7.17 -1.39 0.87
N ALA A 414 -6.22 -0.46 0.97
CA ALA A 414 -4.83 -0.77 1.29
C ALA A 414 -4.70 -1.44 2.68
N PHE A 415 -5.43 -0.93 3.68
CA PHE A 415 -5.48 -1.54 5.01
C PHE A 415 -6.18 -2.89 4.99
N ALA A 416 -7.28 -3.01 4.24
CA ALA A 416 -8.02 -4.25 4.09
C ALA A 416 -7.16 -5.36 3.48
N GLN A 417 -6.39 -5.05 2.44
CA GLN A 417 -5.42 -5.98 1.83
C GLN A 417 -4.38 -6.44 2.86
N CYS A 418 -3.79 -5.52 3.61
CA CYS A 418 -2.77 -5.87 4.61
C CYS A 418 -3.33 -6.73 5.74
N ILE A 419 -4.49 -6.37 6.28
CA ILE A 419 -5.16 -7.15 7.32
C ILE A 419 -5.60 -8.52 6.80
N GLY A 420 -6.11 -8.62 5.58
CA GLY A 420 -6.43 -9.93 4.97
C GLY A 420 -5.22 -10.87 4.95
N GLY A 421 -4.02 -10.36 4.66
CA GLY A 421 -2.78 -11.13 4.82
C GLY A 421 -2.49 -11.50 6.27
N LEU A 422 -2.44 -10.52 7.18
CA LEU A 422 -2.09 -10.76 8.58
C LEU A 422 -3.04 -11.70 9.32
N LEU A 423 -4.32 -11.74 8.94
CA LEU A 423 -5.30 -12.67 9.49
C LEU A 423 -5.31 -14.03 8.79
N SER A 424 -4.48 -14.26 7.77
CA SER A 424 -4.42 -15.54 7.05
C SER A 424 -3.06 -16.23 7.17
N VAL A 425 -2.23 -15.89 8.17
CA VAL A 425 -0.96 -16.59 8.41
C VAL A 425 -1.21 -18.04 8.80
N VAL A 426 -0.72 -18.98 7.98
CA VAL A 426 -0.86 -20.43 8.16
C VAL A 426 0.49 -21.13 8.32
N VAL A 427 1.59 -20.45 8.02
CA VAL A 427 2.95 -20.98 8.02
C VAL A 427 3.87 -19.95 8.67
N GLN A 428 4.70 -20.40 9.62
CA GLN A 428 5.72 -19.57 10.27
C GLN A 428 7.11 -20.16 10.10
N GLU A 429 8.13 -19.30 10.15
CA GLU A 429 9.54 -19.71 10.16
C GLU A 429 9.91 -20.67 9.00
N LEU A 430 9.31 -20.47 7.81
CA LEU A 430 9.60 -21.29 6.63
C LEU A 430 11.07 -21.13 6.23
N ARG A 431 11.74 -22.27 6.09
CA ARG A 431 13.10 -22.38 5.59
C ARG A 431 13.15 -23.37 4.44
N VAL A 432 13.86 -22.98 3.38
CA VAL A 432 14.08 -23.81 2.19
C VAL A 432 15.54 -24.18 2.15
N GLU A 433 15.84 -25.46 2.19
CA GLU A 433 17.19 -25.99 2.07
C GLU A 433 17.37 -26.61 0.69
N VAL A 434 18.52 -26.35 0.07
CA VAL A 434 18.89 -26.90 -1.24
C VAL A 434 20.25 -27.60 -1.13
N GLU A 435 20.35 -28.77 -1.72
CA GLU A 435 21.57 -29.58 -1.73
C GLU A 435 21.82 -30.18 -3.11
N CYS A 436 23.05 -30.07 -3.61
CA CYS A 436 23.50 -30.70 -4.86
C CYS A 436 23.62 -32.21 -4.69
N VAL A 437 22.91 -32.97 -5.50
CA VAL A 437 22.93 -34.43 -5.47
C VAL A 437 24.17 -34.96 -6.18
N HIS A 438 24.39 -34.56 -7.44
CA HIS A 438 25.54 -35.03 -8.19
C HIS A 438 26.87 -34.49 -7.62
N PRO A 439 27.91 -35.33 -7.47
CA PRO A 439 29.16 -34.96 -6.79
C PRO A 439 29.94 -33.82 -7.43
N VAL A 440 29.83 -33.65 -8.76
CA VAL A 440 30.56 -32.59 -9.48
C VAL A 440 29.82 -31.25 -9.51
N LEU A 441 28.54 -31.21 -9.13
CA LEU A 441 27.74 -29.99 -9.19
C LEU A 441 28.01 -29.09 -7.98
N ARG A 442 27.97 -27.78 -8.26
CA ARG A 442 28.05 -26.72 -7.26
C ARG A 442 26.95 -25.71 -7.53
N LEU A 443 26.44 -25.12 -6.45
CA LEU A 443 25.50 -24.01 -6.51
C LEU A 443 26.25 -22.75 -6.93
N GLY A 444 25.82 -22.11 -8.01
CA GLY A 444 26.36 -20.83 -8.48
C GLY A 444 25.79 -19.64 -7.71
N SER A 445 24.45 -19.51 -7.70
CA SER A 445 23.76 -18.50 -6.89
C SER A 445 22.33 -18.92 -6.56
N ILE A 446 21.78 -18.40 -5.46
CA ILE A 446 20.36 -18.53 -5.13
C ILE A 446 19.73 -17.14 -5.22
N LYS A 447 18.88 -16.92 -6.22
CA LYS A 447 18.22 -15.64 -6.47
C LYS A 447 16.89 -15.61 -5.74
N ALA A 448 16.92 -15.01 -4.54
CA ALA A 448 15.79 -14.95 -3.63
C ALA A 448 15.35 -13.52 -3.26
N GLY A 449 15.59 -12.50 -4.10
CA GLY A 449 15.13 -11.14 -3.79
C GLY A 449 15.72 -10.59 -2.49
N SER A 450 14.87 -10.09 -1.58
CA SER A 450 15.29 -9.57 -0.27
C SER A 450 15.35 -10.63 0.83
N TYR A 451 15.06 -11.90 0.51
CA TYR A 451 15.17 -12.99 1.48
C TYR A 451 16.63 -13.31 1.79
N LYS A 452 16.88 -13.62 3.07
CA LYS A 452 18.23 -13.98 3.52
C LYS A 452 18.60 -15.35 2.96
N VAL A 453 19.71 -15.37 2.22
CA VAL A 453 20.32 -16.57 1.65
C VAL A 453 21.61 -16.85 2.37
N VAL A 454 21.81 -18.10 2.78
CA VAL A 454 23.06 -18.56 3.38
C VAL A 454 23.57 -19.75 2.58
N MET A 455 24.75 -19.59 2.00
CA MET A 455 25.47 -20.65 1.31
C MET A 455 26.43 -21.34 2.28
N HIS A 456 26.45 -22.67 2.29
CA HIS A 456 27.45 -23.41 3.06
C HIS A 456 28.82 -23.35 2.35
N GLY A 457 29.90 -23.41 3.14
CA GLY A 457 31.27 -23.24 2.64
C GLY A 457 31.73 -24.27 1.60
N ASN A 458 31.02 -25.40 1.47
CA ASN A 458 31.28 -26.40 0.44
C ASN A 458 30.73 -26.00 -0.95
N GLY A 459 29.90 -24.95 -1.05
CA GLY A 459 29.23 -24.54 -2.28
C GLY A 459 28.26 -25.57 -2.85
N ARG A 460 27.92 -26.63 -2.09
CA ARG A 460 27.05 -27.73 -2.50
C ARG A 460 25.70 -27.72 -1.80
N SER A 461 25.55 -26.92 -0.76
CA SER A 461 24.26 -26.70 -0.13
C SER A 461 24.10 -25.28 0.37
N GLY A 462 22.86 -24.89 0.61
CA GLY A 462 22.51 -23.58 1.14
C GLY A 462 21.06 -23.58 1.58
N PHE A 463 20.63 -22.45 2.15
CA PHE A 463 19.25 -22.28 2.55
C PHE A 463 18.75 -20.84 2.39
N ILE A 464 17.44 -20.71 2.33
CA ILE A 464 16.70 -19.45 2.25
C ILE A 464 15.82 -19.36 3.50
N GLU A 465 15.95 -18.26 4.24
CA GLU A 465 15.02 -17.91 5.33
C GLU A 465 13.86 -17.12 4.73
N VAL A 466 12.70 -17.79 4.59
CA VAL A 466 11.52 -17.21 3.93
C VAL A 466 10.57 -16.58 4.94
N GLY A 467 10.49 -17.13 6.15
CA GLY A 467 9.65 -16.60 7.22
C GLY A 467 8.17 -17.02 7.08
N ASP A 468 7.26 -16.08 7.28
CA ASP A 468 5.83 -16.39 7.38
C ASP A 468 5.13 -16.34 6.02
N LEU A 469 4.18 -17.25 5.77
CA LEU A 469 3.31 -17.23 4.60
C LEU A 469 1.83 -17.13 4.99
N TYR A 470 1.11 -16.32 4.22
CA TYR A 470 -0.35 -16.24 4.24
C TYR A 470 -0.97 -17.43 3.51
N ALA A 471 -2.24 -17.71 3.77
CA ALA A 471 -2.96 -18.78 3.11
C ALA A 471 -2.97 -18.56 1.60
N GLU A 472 -2.67 -19.63 0.85
CA GLU A 472 -2.57 -19.62 -0.62
C GLU A 472 -1.48 -18.70 -1.18
N GLU A 473 -0.62 -18.13 -0.33
CA GLU A 473 0.49 -17.29 -0.75
C GLU A 473 1.57 -18.15 -1.43
N GLU A 474 2.08 -17.65 -2.56
CA GLU A 474 3.09 -18.35 -3.37
C GLU A 474 4.46 -17.65 -3.31
N ARG A 475 5.54 -18.44 -3.36
CA ARG A 475 6.93 -17.97 -3.41
C ARG A 475 7.75 -18.74 -4.43
N ASP A 476 8.38 -18.00 -5.32
CA ASP A 476 9.26 -18.52 -6.35
C ASP A 476 10.73 -18.17 -6.02
N PHE A 477 11.64 -19.14 -6.05
CA PHE A 477 13.08 -18.91 -5.92
C PHE A 477 13.87 -19.60 -7.02
N LEU A 478 14.88 -18.92 -7.56
CA LEU A 478 15.67 -19.45 -8.68
C LEU A 478 17.07 -19.80 -8.21
N VAL A 479 17.41 -21.09 -8.27
CA VAL A 479 18.76 -21.60 -8.03
C VAL A 479 19.48 -21.68 -9.37
N ALA A 480 20.66 -21.08 -9.47
CA ALA A 480 21.52 -21.14 -10.63
C ALA A 480 22.72 -22.03 -10.36
N MET A 481 23.08 -22.87 -11.32
CA MET A 481 24.28 -23.71 -11.29
C MET A 481 24.84 -23.91 -12.68
N ASP A 482 26.08 -24.42 -12.77
CA ASP A 482 26.69 -24.75 -14.05
C ASP A 482 26.62 -26.25 -14.27
N ILE A 483 26.10 -26.66 -15.43
CA ILE A 483 26.03 -28.07 -15.84
C ILE A 483 27.32 -28.39 -16.62
N PRO A 484 28.18 -29.29 -16.12
CA PRO A 484 29.45 -29.61 -16.76
C PRO A 484 29.27 -30.55 -17.97
N VAL A 485 30.33 -30.73 -18.75
CA VAL A 485 30.43 -31.83 -19.73
C VAL A 485 30.67 -33.13 -18.96
N GLU A 486 29.81 -34.12 -19.15
CA GLU A 486 29.89 -35.39 -18.43
C GLU A 486 29.26 -36.51 -19.25
N GLN A 487 30.06 -37.51 -19.61
CA GLN A 487 29.70 -38.54 -20.61
C GLN A 487 29.07 -39.80 -20.00
N SER A 488 29.10 -39.91 -18.67
CA SER A 488 28.90 -41.13 -17.89
C SER A 488 27.46 -41.66 -17.91
N ASP A 489 26.48 -40.74 -17.89
CA ASP A 489 25.07 -41.06 -17.62
C ASP A 489 24.14 -40.31 -18.59
N ASN A 490 22.98 -40.91 -18.87
CA ASN A 490 21.90 -40.36 -19.67
C ASN A 490 20.93 -39.50 -18.83
N GLU A 491 21.04 -39.55 -17.51
CA GLU A 491 20.29 -38.71 -16.57
C GLU A 491 21.26 -38.07 -15.57
N MET A 492 20.95 -36.86 -15.08
CA MET A 492 21.74 -36.20 -14.04
C MET A 492 20.81 -35.62 -12.96
N SER A 493 20.94 -36.11 -11.73
CA SER A 493 20.29 -35.52 -10.55
C SER A 493 20.99 -34.23 -10.13
N LEU A 494 20.29 -33.10 -10.21
CA LEU A 494 20.85 -31.78 -9.95
C LEU A 494 20.84 -31.43 -8.46
N VAL A 495 19.65 -31.23 -7.92
CA VAL A 495 19.44 -30.77 -6.54
C VAL A 495 18.25 -31.43 -5.89
N LYS A 496 18.30 -31.45 -4.56
CA LYS A 496 17.25 -31.90 -3.66
C LYS A 496 16.81 -30.72 -2.83
N PHE A 497 15.50 -30.51 -2.69
CA PHE A 497 14.94 -29.44 -1.86
C PHE A 497 14.27 -30.03 -0.63
N ARG A 498 14.48 -29.39 0.52
CA ARG A 498 13.79 -29.71 1.78
C ARG A 498 13.23 -28.43 2.36
N VAL A 499 11.95 -28.44 2.72
CA VAL A 499 11.27 -27.28 3.29
C VAL A 499 10.87 -27.60 4.73
N THR A 500 11.19 -26.72 5.66
CA THR A 500 10.81 -26.87 7.07
C THR A 500 10.03 -25.64 7.51
N HIS A 501 8.91 -25.82 8.19
CA HIS A 501 8.12 -24.73 8.74
C HIS A 501 7.41 -25.10 10.03
N LYS A 502 6.81 -24.11 10.67
CA LYS A 502 6.03 -24.26 11.90
C LYS A 502 4.56 -23.92 11.64
N ASP A 503 3.67 -24.76 12.16
CA ASP A 503 2.24 -24.47 12.21
C ASP A 503 1.97 -23.45 13.36
N PRO A 504 1.36 -22.28 13.08
CA PRO A 504 1.15 -21.25 14.10
C PRO A 504 0.15 -21.65 15.20
N ILE A 505 -0.73 -22.62 14.93
CA ILE A 505 -1.76 -23.10 15.86
C ILE A 505 -1.22 -24.31 16.63
N LYS A 506 -0.76 -25.34 15.92
CA LYS A 506 -0.27 -26.59 16.52
C LYS A 506 1.11 -26.44 17.15
N LYS A 507 1.88 -25.42 16.75
CA LYS A 507 3.28 -25.18 17.15
C LYS A 507 4.23 -26.34 16.83
N THR A 508 3.80 -27.24 15.95
CA THR A 508 4.60 -28.37 15.47
C THR A 508 5.44 -27.96 14.27
N VAL A 509 6.67 -28.46 14.20
CA VAL A 509 7.52 -28.31 13.03
C VAL A 509 7.16 -29.39 12.01
N ILE A 510 6.90 -28.98 10.78
CA ILE A 510 6.55 -29.81 9.63
C ILE A 510 7.73 -29.76 8.67
N THR A 511 8.10 -30.90 8.08
CA THR A 511 9.17 -31.00 7.08
C THR A 511 8.62 -31.65 5.83
N VAL A 512 8.80 -30.98 4.70
CA VAL A 512 8.30 -31.34 3.38
C VAL A 512 9.47 -31.58 2.45
N GLY A 513 9.33 -32.56 1.57
CA GLY A 513 10.35 -32.86 0.58
C GLY A 513 11.55 -33.57 1.20
N GLY A 514 12.72 -33.32 0.64
CA GLY A 514 13.83 -34.25 0.75
C GLY A 514 13.67 -35.27 -0.36
N ASN A 515 12.78 -36.23 -0.31
CA ASN A 515 12.95 -37.51 -1.04
C ASN A 515 13.05 -37.52 -2.58
N GLU A 516 12.77 -36.40 -3.27
CA GLU A 516 12.81 -36.31 -4.74
C GLU A 516 13.91 -35.38 -5.24
N ASP A 517 14.63 -35.84 -6.25
CA ASP A 517 15.67 -35.07 -6.93
C ASP A 517 15.10 -34.33 -8.14
N VAL A 518 15.55 -33.09 -8.38
CA VAL A 518 15.36 -32.42 -9.66
C VAL A 518 16.36 -32.98 -10.64
N LYS A 519 15.89 -33.55 -11.75
CA LYS A 519 16.73 -34.23 -12.74
C LYS A 519 16.60 -33.62 -14.13
N ILE A 520 17.64 -33.83 -14.94
CA ILE A 520 17.63 -33.55 -16.39
C ILE A 520 18.15 -34.75 -17.17
N LEU A 521 17.73 -34.86 -18.43
CA LEU A 521 18.28 -35.81 -19.37
C LEU A 521 19.61 -35.30 -19.96
N ARG A 522 20.51 -36.24 -20.24
CA ARG A 522 21.86 -36.01 -20.76
C ARG A 522 22.11 -36.77 -22.07
N PRO A 523 21.34 -36.51 -23.15
CA PRO A 523 21.48 -37.23 -24.41
C PRO A 523 22.80 -36.89 -25.14
N GLU A 524 23.21 -37.70 -26.12
CA GLU A 524 24.36 -37.42 -26.99
C GLU A 524 24.20 -36.12 -27.78
N SER A 525 23.01 -35.91 -28.31
CA SER A 525 22.64 -34.74 -29.10
C SER A 525 21.20 -34.35 -28.79
N THR A 526 20.94 -33.06 -28.64
CA THR A 526 19.59 -32.50 -28.52
C THR A 526 19.08 -32.14 -29.91
N SER A 527 18.14 -32.92 -30.45
CA SER A 527 17.50 -32.62 -31.74
C SER A 527 16.25 -31.75 -31.52
N GLY A 528 16.22 -30.56 -32.12
CA GLY A 528 15.08 -29.63 -32.07
C GLY A 528 15.30 -28.40 -31.18
N LYS A 529 14.36 -27.47 -31.21
CA LYS A 529 14.38 -26.27 -30.37
C LYS A 529 14.09 -26.67 -28.92
N GLN A 530 15.03 -26.44 -28.01
CA GLN A 530 14.82 -26.68 -26.59
C GLN A 530 13.61 -25.86 -26.09
N ILE A 531 12.71 -26.54 -25.38
CA ILE A 531 11.53 -25.92 -24.77
C ILE A 531 11.94 -25.43 -23.39
N VAL A 532 11.97 -24.10 -23.23
CA VAL A 532 12.23 -23.45 -21.95
C VAL A 532 10.97 -23.51 -21.09
N SER A 533 11.10 -23.86 -19.81
CA SER A 533 10.00 -23.81 -18.83
C SER A 533 9.45 -22.39 -18.74
N VAL A 534 8.13 -22.26 -18.89
CA VAL A 534 7.43 -20.97 -18.78
C VAL A 534 7.55 -20.41 -17.37
N GLU A 535 7.55 -21.28 -16.36
CA GLU A 535 7.68 -20.93 -14.95
C GLU A 535 9.08 -20.34 -14.65
N VAL A 536 10.13 -20.98 -15.17
CA VAL A 536 11.51 -20.48 -15.02
C VAL A 536 11.71 -19.15 -15.77
N ASP A 537 11.19 -19.04 -16.99
CA ASP A 537 11.24 -17.81 -17.79
C ASP A 537 10.48 -16.66 -17.09
N ARG A 538 9.26 -16.93 -16.61
CA ARG A 538 8.46 -15.99 -15.81
C ARG A 538 9.24 -15.46 -14.62
N GLN A 539 9.90 -16.35 -13.87
CA GLN A 539 10.65 -15.92 -12.68
C GLN A 539 11.91 -15.12 -13.04
N ARG A 540 12.59 -15.45 -14.15
CA ARG A 540 13.71 -14.65 -14.67
C ARG A 540 13.25 -13.27 -15.11
N ASN A 541 12.11 -13.18 -15.79
CA ASN A 541 11.50 -11.92 -16.21
C ASN A 541 11.19 -11.03 -15.00
N ARG A 542 10.64 -11.59 -13.91
CA ARG A 542 10.42 -10.87 -12.64
C ARG A 542 11.72 -10.34 -12.05
N LEU A 543 12.76 -11.17 -11.95
CA LEU A 543 14.07 -10.76 -11.41
C LEU A 543 14.72 -9.67 -12.27
N SER A 544 14.63 -9.80 -13.60
CA SER A 544 15.11 -8.79 -14.55
C SER A 544 14.35 -7.46 -14.40
N ALA A 545 13.02 -7.51 -14.27
CA ALA A 545 12.20 -6.33 -14.03
C ALA A 545 12.58 -5.65 -12.71
N ALA A 546 12.69 -6.39 -11.61
CA ALA A 546 13.10 -5.85 -10.32
C ALA A 546 14.50 -5.20 -10.37
N SER A 547 15.46 -5.81 -11.06
CA SER A 547 16.79 -5.21 -11.28
C SER A 547 16.71 -3.91 -12.07
N ALA A 548 15.93 -3.88 -13.16
CA ALA A 548 15.74 -2.68 -13.98
C ALA A 548 15.03 -1.56 -13.20
N MET A 549 14.04 -1.89 -12.36
CA MET A 549 13.38 -0.93 -11.47
C MET A 549 14.37 -0.31 -10.48
N ALA A 550 15.26 -1.12 -9.90
CA ALA A 550 16.26 -0.67 -8.94
C ALA A 550 17.30 0.25 -9.60
N GLU A 551 17.77 -0.13 -10.79
CA GLU A 551 18.70 0.68 -11.60
C GLU A 551 18.05 2.00 -12.05
N ALA A 552 16.82 1.95 -12.56
CA ALA A 552 16.07 3.13 -12.97
C ALA A 552 15.84 4.09 -11.80
N ARG A 553 15.50 3.58 -10.61
CA ARG A 553 15.43 4.39 -9.38
C ARG A 553 16.76 5.09 -9.09
N VAL A 554 17.88 4.36 -9.12
CA VAL A 554 19.20 4.95 -8.85
C VAL A 554 19.55 6.04 -9.87
N ALA A 555 19.25 5.84 -11.15
CA ALA A 555 19.44 6.84 -12.19
C ALA A 555 18.54 8.07 -11.98
N ALA A 556 17.25 7.86 -11.65
CA ALA A 556 16.28 8.93 -11.41
C ALA A 556 16.64 9.77 -10.17
N GLU A 557 17.10 9.15 -9.08
CA GLU A 557 17.55 9.88 -7.88
C GLU A 557 18.78 10.74 -8.18
N ARG A 558 19.67 10.30 -9.07
CA ARG A 558 20.80 11.09 -9.57
C ARG A 558 20.40 12.21 -10.55
N GLY A 559 19.12 12.35 -10.85
CA GLY A 559 18.58 13.33 -11.80
C GLY A 559 18.65 12.90 -13.27
N ASN A 560 19.16 11.69 -13.56
CA ASN A 560 19.23 11.17 -14.93
C ASN A 560 17.97 10.37 -15.29
N LEU A 561 16.87 11.10 -15.51
CA LEU A 561 15.57 10.50 -15.88
C LEU A 561 15.58 9.87 -17.28
N ALA A 562 16.43 10.36 -18.19
CA ALA A 562 16.58 9.79 -19.53
C ALA A 562 17.16 8.37 -19.46
N ALA A 563 18.22 8.16 -18.67
CA ALA A 563 18.76 6.83 -18.45
C ALA A 563 17.76 5.93 -17.72
N ALA A 564 17.06 6.45 -16.70
CA ALA A 564 16.06 5.70 -15.96
C ALA A 564 14.93 5.16 -16.87
N THR A 565 14.39 6.02 -17.72
CA THR A 565 13.32 5.66 -18.67
C THR A 565 13.82 4.72 -19.78
N SER A 566 15.08 4.84 -20.22
CA SER A 566 15.70 3.90 -21.16
C SER A 566 15.81 2.50 -20.57
N VAL A 567 16.33 2.38 -19.34
CA VAL A 567 16.48 1.08 -18.65
C VAL A 567 15.14 0.36 -18.52
N LEU A 568 14.08 1.07 -18.13
CA LEU A 568 12.73 0.51 -18.02
C LEU A 568 12.18 0.07 -19.39
N GLU A 569 12.36 0.89 -20.43
CA GLU A 569 11.88 0.59 -21.78
C GLU A 569 12.61 -0.60 -22.40
N ASP A 570 13.92 -0.71 -22.21
CA ASP A 570 14.73 -1.81 -22.73
C ASP A 570 14.38 -3.13 -22.03
N CYS A 571 14.18 -3.10 -20.72
CA CYS A 571 13.69 -4.25 -19.96
C CYS A 571 12.29 -4.67 -20.46
N ARG A 572 11.37 -3.70 -20.63
CA ARG A 572 10.01 -3.95 -21.12
C ARG A 572 10.01 -4.63 -22.50
N LYS A 573 10.86 -4.17 -23.43
CA LYS A 573 10.99 -4.78 -24.77
C LYS A 573 11.48 -6.23 -24.68
N LYS A 574 12.55 -6.48 -23.90
CA LYS A 574 13.07 -7.84 -23.68
C LYS A 574 12.00 -8.78 -23.10
N LEU A 575 11.27 -8.31 -22.09
CA LEU A 575 10.17 -9.07 -21.49
C LEU A 575 9.05 -9.35 -22.50
N SER A 576 8.69 -8.39 -23.36
CA SER A 576 7.63 -8.60 -24.36
C SER A 576 7.96 -9.67 -25.40
N GLU A 577 9.24 -9.98 -25.59
CA GLU A 577 9.73 -10.98 -26.52
C GLU A 577 9.93 -12.36 -25.87
N SER A 578 9.77 -12.48 -24.54
CA SER A 578 10.03 -13.70 -23.77
C SER A 578 8.99 -14.80 -24.02
N VAL A 579 9.30 -16.01 -23.56
CA VAL A 579 8.42 -17.18 -23.72
C VAL A 579 7.16 -16.98 -22.89
N SER A 580 7.29 -16.51 -21.65
CA SER A 580 6.14 -16.26 -20.76
C SER A 580 5.22 -15.16 -21.29
N ALA A 581 5.77 -14.09 -21.89
CA ALA A 581 4.96 -13.03 -22.49
C ALA A 581 4.17 -13.54 -23.71
N ARG A 582 4.81 -14.32 -24.59
CA ARG A 582 4.14 -14.94 -25.76
C ARG A 582 3.09 -15.96 -25.36
N GLY A 583 3.29 -16.64 -24.23
CA GLY A 583 2.33 -17.55 -23.59
C GLY A 583 1.17 -16.84 -22.86
N ALA A 584 1.11 -15.50 -22.90
CA ALA A 584 0.12 -14.70 -22.19
C ALA A 584 0.08 -14.94 -20.67
N ASP A 585 1.25 -15.21 -20.06
CA ASP A 585 1.38 -15.34 -18.61
C ASP A 585 0.96 -14.04 -17.91
N ARG A 586 0.06 -14.17 -16.92
CA ARG A 586 -0.55 -13.03 -16.22
C ARG A 586 0.48 -12.15 -15.51
N LEU A 587 1.46 -12.76 -14.84
CA LEU A 587 2.48 -12.01 -14.11
C LEU A 587 3.37 -11.24 -15.10
N CYS A 588 3.78 -11.87 -16.19
CA CYS A 588 4.60 -11.22 -17.21
C CYS A 588 3.87 -10.03 -17.88
N ILE A 589 2.57 -10.17 -18.17
CA ILE A 589 1.75 -9.07 -18.70
C ILE A 589 1.66 -7.92 -17.68
N GLY A 590 1.42 -8.26 -16.41
CA GLY A 590 1.41 -7.29 -15.30
C GLY A 590 2.73 -6.52 -15.21
N LEU A 591 3.86 -7.21 -15.21
CA LEU A 591 5.20 -6.61 -15.18
C LEU A 591 5.43 -5.63 -16.35
N ILE A 592 5.00 -5.97 -17.56
CA ILE A 592 5.14 -5.09 -18.73
C ILE A 592 4.30 -3.81 -18.56
N ALA A 593 3.11 -3.91 -17.99
CA ALA A 593 2.26 -2.77 -17.69
C ALA A 593 2.87 -1.90 -16.57
N GLU A 594 3.37 -2.52 -15.50
CA GLU A 594 4.02 -1.82 -14.40
C GLU A 594 5.28 -1.06 -14.85
N LEU A 595 6.16 -1.68 -15.66
CA LEU A 595 7.35 -1.01 -16.20
C LEU A 595 6.98 0.20 -17.07
N ARG A 596 5.84 0.15 -17.78
CA ARG A 596 5.32 1.27 -18.56
C ARG A 596 4.86 2.40 -17.65
N GLU A 597 4.05 2.09 -16.64
CA GLU A 597 3.57 3.08 -15.66
C GLU A 597 4.74 3.76 -14.93
N MET A 598 5.74 2.98 -14.50
CA MET A 598 6.95 3.53 -13.87
C MET A 598 7.70 4.49 -14.80
N LYS A 599 7.81 4.16 -16.09
CA LYS A 599 8.42 5.04 -17.08
C LYS A 599 7.63 6.35 -17.23
N GLU A 600 6.30 6.27 -17.29
CA GLU A 600 5.44 7.46 -17.39
C GLU A 600 5.58 8.35 -16.15
N ARG A 601 5.65 7.76 -14.97
CA ARG A 601 5.92 8.47 -13.70
C ARG A 601 7.36 8.97 -13.54
N MET A 602 8.24 8.65 -14.48
CA MET A 602 9.61 9.20 -14.57
C MET A 602 9.75 10.26 -15.68
N ALA A 603 8.64 10.75 -16.26
CA ALA A 603 8.67 11.72 -17.36
C ALA A 603 9.41 13.04 -17.03
N ASN A 604 9.31 13.51 -15.79
CA ASN A 604 10.05 14.68 -15.32
C ASN A 604 10.25 14.62 -13.78
N ARG A 605 11.11 15.50 -13.27
CA ARG A 605 11.53 15.49 -11.87
C ARG A 605 10.36 15.66 -10.90
N ARG A 606 9.40 16.52 -11.22
CA ARG A 606 8.24 16.80 -10.34
C ARG A 606 7.36 15.57 -10.20
N VAL A 607 7.01 14.92 -11.31
CA VAL A 607 6.18 13.69 -11.30
C VAL A 607 6.89 12.55 -10.56
N TYR A 608 8.20 12.41 -10.79
CA TYR A 608 8.99 11.41 -10.08
C TYR A 608 9.00 11.67 -8.57
N GLU A 609 9.24 12.90 -8.14
CA GLU A 609 9.28 13.24 -6.71
C GLU A 609 7.91 13.13 -6.04
N SER A 610 6.82 13.51 -6.72
CA SER A 610 5.47 13.54 -6.14
C SER A 610 4.82 12.16 -6.03
N SER A 611 5.05 11.26 -7.00
CA SER A 611 4.43 9.92 -6.96
C SER A 611 5.28 8.81 -7.55
N GLY A 612 6.13 9.10 -8.55
CA GLY A 612 6.94 8.06 -9.20
C GLY A 612 7.93 7.35 -8.27
N ARG A 613 8.56 8.07 -7.34
CA ARG A 613 9.46 7.51 -6.33
C ARG A 613 8.74 6.49 -5.45
N ALA A 614 7.62 6.89 -4.86
CA ALA A 614 6.85 6.02 -3.98
C ALA A 614 6.28 4.80 -4.73
N TYR A 615 5.80 5.01 -5.97
CA TYR A 615 5.33 3.94 -6.83
C TYR A 615 6.43 2.90 -7.12
N VAL A 616 7.64 3.34 -7.49
CA VAL A 616 8.77 2.42 -7.77
C VAL A 616 9.26 1.71 -6.51
N LEU A 617 9.26 2.38 -5.36
CA LEU A 617 9.65 1.76 -4.08
C LEU A 617 8.64 0.71 -3.62
N SER A 618 7.33 0.97 -3.74
CA SER A 618 6.29 -0.05 -3.50
C SER A 618 6.38 -1.19 -4.54
N GLY A 619 6.68 -0.82 -5.78
CA GLY A 619 7.21 -1.64 -6.88
C GLY A 619 8.20 -2.72 -6.42
N LEU A 620 9.37 -2.23 -6.03
CA LEU A 620 10.49 -3.03 -5.58
C LEU A 620 10.16 -3.86 -4.35
N SER A 621 9.50 -3.27 -3.34
CA SER A 621 9.13 -3.97 -2.11
C SER A 621 8.29 -5.21 -2.44
N SER A 622 7.22 -5.08 -3.24
CA SER A 622 6.38 -6.22 -3.61
C SER A 622 7.13 -7.32 -4.35
N HIS A 623 7.97 -7.00 -5.35
CA HIS A 623 8.67 -8.04 -6.10
C HIS A 623 9.82 -8.67 -5.30
N SER A 624 10.51 -7.90 -4.47
CA SER A 624 11.58 -8.41 -3.62
C SER A 624 11.07 -9.42 -2.58
N TRP A 625 9.89 -9.15 -2.00
CA TRP A 625 9.24 -9.99 -1.00
C TRP A 625 8.12 -10.88 -1.56
N GLN A 626 7.85 -10.80 -2.86
CA GLN A 626 6.78 -11.51 -3.57
C GLN A 626 5.41 -11.41 -2.86
N ARG A 627 5.09 -10.22 -2.33
CA ARG A 627 3.91 -9.98 -1.50
C ARG A 627 3.15 -8.76 -1.99
N ALA A 628 1.82 -8.79 -1.90
CA ALA A 628 0.99 -7.69 -2.36
C ALA A 628 1.26 -6.39 -1.58
N THR A 629 1.35 -5.27 -2.30
CA THR A 629 1.47 -3.91 -1.77
C THR A 629 0.41 -3.03 -2.41
N ALA A 630 -0.14 -2.05 -1.69
CA ALA A 630 -0.94 -1.03 -2.35
C ALA A 630 -0.04 -0.10 -3.18
N ARG A 631 -0.49 0.22 -4.38
CA ARG A 631 0.16 1.13 -5.32
C ARG A 631 -0.92 2.03 -5.88
N GLY A 632 -0.66 3.34 -5.93
CA GLY A 632 -1.58 4.35 -6.43
C GLY A 632 -2.31 3.92 -7.70
N ASP A 633 -3.61 4.25 -7.78
CA ASP A 633 -4.53 3.79 -8.80
C ASP A 633 -4.00 4.17 -10.20
N SER A 634 -3.41 3.19 -10.87
CA SER A 634 -2.99 3.29 -12.27
C SER A 634 -4.09 2.62 -13.10
N THR A 635 -4.43 3.26 -14.21
CA THR A 635 -5.41 2.93 -15.28
C THR A 635 -6.10 1.56 -15.26
N GLU A 636 -7.34 1.49 -15.77
CA GLU A 636 -8.25 0.33 -15.82
C GLU A 636 -7.64 -1.06 -16.17
N MET A 637 -6.43 -1.11 -16.76
CA MET A 637 -5.73 -2.35 -17.09
C MET A 637 -4.76 -2.85 -16.01
N THR A 638 -4.22 -1.99 -15.14
CA THR A 638 -3.36 -2.38 -14.01
C THR A 638 -4.17 -2.76 -12.76
N SER A 639 -5.41 -2.29 -12.64
CA SER A 639 -6.33 -2.65 -11.55
C SER A 639 -6.78 -4.13 -11.60
N GLN A 640 -6.71 -4.78 -12.77
CA GLN A 640 -7.08 -6.20 -12.94
C GLN A 640 -5.95 -7.20 -12.65
N ILE A 641 -4.70 -6.73 -12.47
CA ILE A 641 -3.55 -7.61 -12.21
C ILE A 641 -2.95 -7.24 -10.86
N GLN A 642 -3.69 -7.55 -9.78
CA GLN A 642 -3.20 -7.40 -8.43
C GLN A 642 -2.25 -8.57 -8.10
N SER A 643 -1.00 -8.45 -8.57
CA SER A 643 0.05 -9.45 -8.37
C SER A 643 0.24 -9.75 -6.86
N TYR A 644 0.40 -11.04 -6.53
CA TYR A 644 0.65 -11.55 -5.17
C TYR A 644 -0.49 -11.39 -4.15
N GLN A 645 -1.69 -10.98 -4.55
CA GLN A 645 -2.83 -11.03 -3.64
C GLN A 645 -3.31 -12.46 -3.42
N THR A 646 -3.64 -12.78 -2.18
CA THR A 646 -4.32 -14.02 -1.81
C THR A 646 -5.84 -13.82 -1.80
N GLN A 647 -6.61 -14.91 -1.81
CA GLN A 647 -8.07 -14.83 -1.78
C GLN A 647 -8.56 -14.07 -0.54
N SER A 648 -7.93 -14.29 0.63
CA SER A 648 -8.28 -13.58 1.86
C SER A 648 -8.07 -12.06 1.76
N MET A 649 -7.04 -11.61 1.04
CA MET A 649 -6.83 -10.19 0.77
C MET A 649 -7.93 -9.61 -0.13
N VAL A 650 -8.26 -10.31 -1.21
CA VAL A 650 -9.31 -9.92 -2.15
C VAL A 650 -10.66 -9.81 -1.44
N ASP A 651 -11.01 -10.81 -0.63
CA ASP A 651 -12.25 -10.83 0.14
C ASP A 651 -12.33 -9.65 1.12
N MET A 652 -11.22 -9.31 1.78
CA MET A 652 -11.17 -8.17 2.68
C MET A 652 -11.30 -6.83 1.95
N VAL A 653 -10.69 -6.67 0.77
CA VAL A 653 -10.87 -5.48 -0.07
C VAL A 653 -12.32 -5.36 -0.57
N ASN A 654 -12.93 -6.46 -0.99
CA ASN A 654 -14.36 -6.45 -1.35
C ASN A 654 -15.24 -6.07 -0.15
N LEU A 655 -14.87 -6.52 1.06
CA LEU A 655 -15.57 -6.16 2.29
C LEU A 655 -15.41 -4.68 2.63
N SER A 656 -14.22 -4.08 2.45
CA SER A 656 -14.03 -2.64 2.69
C SER A 656 -14.89 -1.79 1.76
N GLN A 657 -14.96 -2.18 0.49
CA GLN A 657 -15.76 -1.48 -0.52
C GLN A 657 -17.27 -1.55 -0.21
N THR A 658 -17.78 -2.70 0.23
CA THR A 658 -19.21 -2.86 0.56
C THR A 658 -19.63 -2.16 1.87
N MET A 659 -18.73 -2.06 2.86
CA MET A 659 -19.00 -1.32 4.10
C MET A 659 -19.08 0.20 3.89
N CYS A 660 -18.44 0.76 2.87
CA CYS A 660 -18.56 2.17 2.51
C CYS A 660 -19.97 2.55 2.01
N PHE A 661 -20.66 1.64 1.31
CA PHE A 661 -21.98 1.91 0.71
C PHE A 661 -23.16 1.78 1.68
N SER A 662 -22.98 1.15 2.84
CA SER A 662 -24.07 0.83 3.78
C SER A 662 -24.39 1.92 4.81
N ARG A 663 -23.74 3.10 4.74
CA ARG A 663 -23.93 4.19 5.71
C ARG A 663 -24.84 5.35 5.26
N SER A 664 -25.61 5.17 4.19
CA SER A 664 -26.74 6.07 3.88
C SER A 664 -28.02 5.51 4.53
N PRO A 665 -28.60 6.11 5.59
CA PRO A 665 -29.89 5.67 6.08
C PRO A 665 -30.99 6.14 5.11
N SER A 666 -31.25 5.35 4.07
CA SER A 666 -32.51 5.46 3.33
C SER A 666 -33.56 4.67 4.10
N THR A 667 -34.48 5.41 4.72
CA THR A 667 -35.72 4.90 5.29
C THR A 667 -36.49 4.11 4.23
N SER A 668 -36.52 2.77 4.33
CA SER A 668 -37.65 2.00 3.80
C SER A 668 -37.87 0.77 4.66
N MET A 669 -38.90 0.84 5.50
CA MET A 669 -39.50 -0.34 6.09
C MET A 669 -40.14 -1.18 4.98
N ALA A 670 -39.69 -2.42 4.82
CA ALA A 670 -40.49 -3.48 4.22
C ALA A 670 -40.08 -4.81 4.86
N ASN A 671 -40.99 -5.36 5.67
CA ASN A 671 -40.92 -6.68 6.27
C ASN A 671 -40.78 -7.78 5.20
N PRO A 672 -39.97 -8.84 5.44
CA PRO A 672 -40.14 -10.11 4.75
C PRO A 672 -40.87 -11.12 5.63
N SER A 673 -41.97 -11.66 5.11
CA SER A 673 -42.66 -12.84 5.64
C SER A 673 -41.94 -14.13 5.21
N PRO A 674 -42.03 -15.23 6.01
CA PRO A 674 -41.22 -16.43 5.80
C PRO A 674 -41.83 -17.36 4.75
N LYS A 675 -41.04 -17.74 3.73
CA LYS A 675 -41.39 -18.82 2.80
C LYS A 675 -40.79 -20.15 3.26
N ASN A 676 -41.69 -21.08 3.60
CA ASN A 676 -41.43 -22.51 3.80
C ASN A 676 -40.71 -23.14 2.60
N LYS A 677 -39.57 -23.80 2.83
CA LYS A 677 -39.01 -24.80 1.89
C LYS A 677 -39.59 -26.16 2.23
N LYS A 678 -40.53 -26.62 1.40
CA LYS A 678 -40.99 -28.02 1.39
C LYS A 678 -39.98 -28.89 0.63
N THR A 679 -39.58 -29.96 1.29
CA THR A 679 -38.82 -31.13 0.84
C THR A 679 -39.59 -31.85 -0.28
N LEU A 680 -38.93 -32.17 -1.40
CA LEU A 680 -39.45 -33.09 -2.42
C LEU A 680 -38.83 -34.48 -2.20
N ARG A 681 -39.67 -35.42 -1.76
CA ARG A 681 -39.39 -36.86 -1.74
C ARG A 681 -39.97 -37.52 -2.99
N SER A 682 -39.23 -38.54 -3.44
CA SER A 682 -39.51 -39.52 -4.49
C SER A 682 -40.95 -40.06 -4.49
N ILE A 683 -41.56 -40.15 -5.68
CA ILE A 683 -42.86 -40.79 -5.91
C ILE A 683 -42.61 -42.20 -6.44
N TYR A 684 -43.00 -43.21 -5.65
CA TYR A 684 -43.38 -44.54 -6.14
C TYR A 684 -44.91 -44.67 -6.09
N SER A 685 -45.41 -45.32 -7.13
CA SER A 685 -46.78 -45.68 -7.51
C SER A 685 -47.64 -46.38 -6.44
N PHE A 686 -48.96 -46.15 -6.49
CA PHE A 686 -49.98 -47.09 -5.98
C PHE A 686 -51.21 -47.17 -6.94
N PRO A 687 -51.92 -48.33 -6.98
CA PRO A 687 -52.93 -48.70 -7.98
C PRO A 687 -54.39 -48.36 -7.52
N PRO A 688 -55.44 -48.62 -8.35
CA PRO A 688 -56.71 -47.88 -8.33
C PRO A 688 -57.80 -48.47 -7.40
N PRO A 689 -58.91 -47.74 -7.15
CA PRO A 689 -59.93 -48.12 -6.17
C PRO A 689 -61.18 -48.75 -6.80
N GLN A 690 -61.82 -49.68 -6.07
CA GLN A 690 -63.24 -50.06 -6.19
C GLN A 690 -63.69 -50.76 -4.87
N PRO A 691 -64.99 -50.94 -4.57
CA PRO A 691 -65.96 -49.88 -4.27
C PRO A 691 -66.86 -50.21 -3.05
N ARG A 692 -67.26 -49.20 -2.28
CA ARG A 692 -68.66 -48.77 -2.03
C ARG A 692 -68.69 -47.59 -1.08
#